data_AF-A0A8X7TFZ3-F1
#
_entry.id   AF-A0A8X7TFZ3-F1
#
_cell.length_a   1.000
_cell.length_b   1.000
_cell.length_c   1.000
_cell.angle_alpha   90.00
_cell.angle_beta   90.00
_cell.angle_gamma   90.00
#
_symmetry.space_group_name_H-M   'P 1'
#
loop_
_entity.id
_entity.type
_entity.pdbx_description
1 polymer ?
#
loop_
_entity_poly.entity_id
_entity_poly.type
_entity_poly.pdbx_seq_one_letter_code
_entity_poly.pdbx_strand_id
1 'polypeptide(L)'
;MVFLLLGVVRLVCNYWERKQHKQEQSVPPKLKREPNMNPNSDNNQRWEAKLKDLTSNVQQTQDNLLEEILTPNLNTEYLQRFHVERFDKELFKKNVPVVSYEDIKPYIDRVVNGESSDVISARPITGFLLSSGTSGGAQKMMPWNNKYLDNLTFAYDLRMHVITKHVKGLEQGKGMMFLFTKQEAITPSGLPARVATSSYFKSEYFKNRPSNWYYSYTSPDEVILCSNNTQSLYCHLLCGLIQRDEVVRMGSIFASVMVRAIKFLETYWEELCSNIRSGCLSEWITDLGCRSSVSLVLGGPRPDLADTIETICNQSSWKGIVTRLWPNTKYIETVVTGSMGQYVPTMNYYCNDLPLVSTTYGSSETTFGINVDPLCKPEDVSYAFMPNMSYFEFITMDGDKRDVVDLQDVKLGCSYEPVVTNFAGLYRMRVGDVLLVTGFYNNAPQFKFVRRENVVLSIDSDKTNEEDLFKAVSQAKLVLDSSGLILVDFTSYADTSTFPGHYVLYVEVKAKEGSNHFELNEEAFSKCCSVIEDSLDNVYKRCRFKDGSVGPLEIRVVREETFDSLMEFFITQGASIGQYKTPRCIKSGKALEFMEDCVFVAKMDRMYGKGPVPPETLAEEYPYSWNESDVTAMMSSFSHIIEYPAADGHEMSDPPVKKELDKSDQLLQDQGTKAKLNFPERVQGPSTTSYVASQSGCDHATRGGNELMNSAPPLLGSSTTSTTSWPTNYNQDILQYAQLLTSNNDVDLSYYTSSLFSSQQLPFSTPSSSSSSSLTSQQMQQLQQREEEHRYHNYYYPRE
;
A
#
# COMPACT_ATOMS: atom_id res chain seq x y z
N MET A 1 33.44 22.29 50.10
CA MET A 1 32.28 22.19 49.20
C MET A 1 32.66 22.18 47.71
N VAL A 2 33.44 23.14 47.21
CA VAL A 2 33.90 23.20 45.79
C VAL A 2 34.74 21.97 45.36
N PHE A 3 35.61 21.45 46.22
CA PHE A 3 36.39 20.24 45.94
C PHE A 3 35.54 18.94 45.90
N LEU A 4 34.44 18.90 46.65
CA LEU A 4 33.48 17.79 46.62
C LEU A 4 32.62 17.83 45.34
N LEU A 5 32.21 19.03 44.91
CA LEU A 5 31.53 19.23 43.63
C LEU A 5 32.42 18.83 42.44
N LEU A 6 33.70 19.21 42.46
CA LEU A 6 34.66 18.80 41.42
C LEU A 6 34.89 17.29 41.41
N GLY A 7 34.87 16.63 42.57
CA GLY A 7 34.98 15.18 42.68
C GLY A 7 33.77 14.45 42.09
N VAL A 8 32.54 14.93 42.36
CA VAL A 8 31.30 14.38 41.82
C VAL A 8 31.18 14.60 40.32
N VAL A 9 31.52 15.80 39.82
CA VAL A 9 31.55 16.08 38.37
C VAL A 9 32.54 15.16 37.65
N ARG A 10 33.71 14.91 38.25
CA ARG A 10 34.72 14.01 37.68
C ARG A 10 34.29 12.54 37.70
N LEU A 11 33.47 12.13 38.67
CA LEU A 11 32.89 10.79 38.75
C LEU A 11 31.75 10.60 37.73
N VAL A 12 30.92 11.63 37.54
CA VAL A 12 29.84 11.63 36.54
C VAL A 12 30.41 11.67 35.13
N CYS A 13 31.45 12.48 34.86
CA CYS A 13 32.15 12.48 33.58
C CYS A 13 32.81 11.13 33.29
N ASN A 14 33.51 10.53 34.25
CA ASN A 14 34.10 9.18 34.08
C ASN A 14 33.04 8.09 33.88
N TYR A 15 31.86 8.22 34.51
CA TYR A 15 30.74 7.30 34.31
C TYR A 15 30.15 7.43 32.90
N TRP A 16 29.99 8.67 32.42
CA TRP A 16 29.52 8.94 31.05
C TRP A 16 30.54 8.54 29.98
N GLU A 17 31.84 8.77 30.19
CA GLU A 17 32.91 8.31 29.29
C GLU A 17 32.99 6.79 29.23
N ARG A 18 32.80 6.07 30.36
CA ARG A 18 32.73 4.60 30.37
C ARG A 18 31.46 4.06 29.71
N LYS A 19 30.34 4.79 29.81
CA LYS A 19 29.09 4.43 29.13
C LYS A 19 29.19 4.69 27.62
N GLN A 20 29.82 5.79 27.20
CA GLN A 20 30.19 6.04 25.81
C GLN A 20 31.15 5.00 25.27
N HIS A 21 32.21 4.63 26.01
CA HIS A 21 33.14 3.58 25.59
C HIS A 21 32.48 2.21 25.47
N LYS A 22 31.50 1.88 26.32
CA LYS A 22 30.71 0.63 26.18
C LYS A 22 29.69 0.69 25.04
N GLN A 23 29.17 1.88 24.68
CA GLN A 23 28.34 2.08 23.49
C GLN A 23 29.16 2.10 22.20
N GLU A 24 30.42 2.55 22.25
CA GLU A 24 31.35 2.53 21.10
C GLU A 24 31.93 1.14 20.84
N GLN A 25 32.05 0.30 21.88
CA GLN A 25 32.47 -1.10 21.75
C GLN A 25 31.36 -2.07 21.29
N SER A 26 30.10 -1.63 21.24
CA SER A 26 28.99 -2.38 20.64
C SER A 26 28.61 -1.90 19.23
N VAL A 27 29.39 -0.98 18.65
CA VAL A 27 29.29 -0.63 17.23
C VAL A 27 29.89 -1.79 16.44
N PRO A 28 29.12 -2.45 15.54
CA PRO A 28 29.72 -3.46 14.66
C PRO A 28 30.84 -2.79 13.86
N PRO A 29 31.91 -3.54 13.48
CA PRO A 29 33.01 -2.95 12.74
C PRO A 29 32.42 -2.18 11.56
N LYS A 30 32.82 -0.91 11.40
CA LYS A 30 32.49 -0.11 10.21
C LYS A 30 32.68 -1.04 9.02
N LEU A 31 31.59 -1.49 8.40
CA LEU A 31 31.69 -2.08 7.07
C LEU A 31 32.42 -1.00 6.28
N LYS A 32 33.64 -1.31 5.84
CA LYS A 32 34.37 -0.48 4.90
C LYS A 32 33.46 -0.39 3.68
N ARG A 33 32.62 0.64 3.64
CA ARG A 33 31.97 1.05 2.40
C ARG A 33 33.13 1.32 1.45
N GLU A 34 33.13 0.58 0.35
CA GLU A 34 34.10 0.85 -0.70
C GLU A 34 34.01 2.34 -1.06
N PRO A 35 35.15 3.03 -1.17
CA PRO A 35 35.17 4.47 -1.36
C PRO A 35 34.42 4.83 -2.65
N ASN A 36 33.69 5.94 -2.59
CA ASN A 36 33.03 6.67 -3.68
C ASN A 36 33.70 6.39 -5.04
N MET A 37 33.08 5.53 -5.87
CA MET A 37 33.65 5.14 -7.17
C MET A 37 32.87 5.78 -8.32
N ASN A 38 33.63 6.48 -9.16
CA ASN A 38 33.20 7.12 -10.40
C ASN A 38 32.46 6.10 -11.30
N PRO A 39 31.35 6.46 -11.97
CA PRO A 39 30.64 5.56 -12.87
C PRO A 39 31.42 5.38 -14.19
N ASN A 40 32.50 4.59 -14.16
CA ASN A 40 33.14 4.08 -15.37
C ASN A 40 32.47 2.77 -15.82
N SER A 41 32.71 2.37 -17.08
CA SER A 41 32.27 1.10 -17.70
C SER A 41 32.42 -0.13 -16.79
N ASP A 42 33.50 -0.17 -16.00
CA ASP A 42 33.84 -1.28 -15.10
C ASP A 42 32.83 -1.44 -13.95
N ASN A 43 32.22 -0.34 -13.49
CA ASN A 43 31.21 -0.39 -12.43
C ASN A 43 29.89 -0.99 -12.96
N ASN A 44 29.47 -0.60 -14.16
CA ASN A 44 28.26 -1.18 -14.77
C ASN A 44 28.42 -2.69 -15.01
N GLN A 45 29.59 -3.13 -15.50
CA GLN A 45 29.87 -4.57 -15.66
C GLN A 45 29.80 -5.33 -14.33
N ARG A 46 30.30 -4.74 -13.23
CA ARG A 46 30.21 -5.35 -11.89
C ARG A 46 28.77 -5.51 -11.42
N TRP A 47 27.92 -4.51 -11.64
CA TRP A 47 26.50 -4.60 -11.26
C TRP A 47 25.71 -5.56 -12.14
N GLU A 48 26.04 -5.67 -13.43
CA GLU A 48 25.48 -6.71 -14.30
C GLU A 48 25.88 -8.11 -13.82
N ALA A 49 27.16 -8.32 -13.48
CA ALA A 49 27.63 -9.59 -12.93
C ALA A 49 26.92 -9.92 -11.61
N LYS A 50 26.72 -8.92 -10.74
CA LYS A 50 26.01 -9.07 -9.48
C LYS A 50 24.53 -9.41 -9.66
N LEU A 51 23.83 -8.73 -10.58
CA LEU A 51 22.46 -9.06 -10.92
C LEU A 51 22.35 -10.48 -11.47
N LYS A 52 23.26 -10.86 -12.38
CA LYS A 52 23.31 -12.20 -12.95
C LYS A 52 23.55 -13.27 -11.88
N ASP A 53 24.49 -13.04 -10.97
CA ASP A 53 24.80 -13.95 -9.86
C ASP A 53 23.57 -14.18 -8.97
N LEU A 54 22.97 -13.09 -8.47
CA LEU A 54 21.76 -13.17 -7.63
C LEU A 54 20.61 -13.90 -8.32
N THR A 55 20.39 -13.62 -9.60
CA THR A 55 19.25 -14.16 -10.34
C THR A 55 19.51 -15.56 -10.90
N SER A 56 20.76 -16.04 -10.92
CA SER A 56 21.09 -17.41 -11.33
C SER A 56 21.15 -18.36 -10.12
N ASN A 57 21.57 -17.87 -8.96
CA ASN A 57 21.81 -18.66 -7.74
C ASN A 57 20.69 -18.48 -6.70
N VAL A 58 19.43 -18.42 -7.14
CA VAL A 58 18.27 -18.04 -6.32
C VAL A 58 18.08 -18.93 -5.10
N GLN A 59 17.98 -20.25 -5.30
CA GLN A 59 17.76 -21.21 -4.22
C GLN A 59 18.89 -21.15 -3.18
N GLN A 60 20.15 -21.23 -3.63
CA GLN A 60 21.30 -21.15 -2.74
C GLN A 60 21.34 -19.83 -1.97
N THR A 61 21.01 -18.71 -2.62
CA THR A 61 20.97 -17.40 -1.97
C THR A 61 19.87 -17.36 -0.91
N GLN A 62 18.68 -17.88 -1.19
CA GLN A 62 17.57 -17.95 -0.24
C GLN A 62 17.88 -18.85 0.96
N ASP A 63 18.49 -20.02 0.73
CA ASP A 63 18.86 -20.95 1.79
C ASP A 63 19.94 -20.33 2.72
N ASN A 64 20.97 -19.72 2.13
CA ASN A 64 22.00 -18.99 2.89
C ASN A 64 21.41 -17.82 3.68
N LEU A 65 20.47 -17.08 3.08
CA LEU A 65 19.84 -15.93 3.74
C LEU A 65 18.97 -16.37 4.92
N LEU A 66 18.23 -17.48 4.78
CA LEU A 66 17.46 -18.04 5.89
C LEU A 66 18.39 -18.49 7.03
N GLU A 67 19.54 -19.10 6.72
CA GLU A 67 20.56 -19.43 7.72
C GLU A 67 21.09 -18.18 8.44
N GLU A 68 21.41 -17.11 7.69
CA GLU A 68 21.86 -15.82 8.23
C GLU A 68 20.80 -15.20 9.16
N ILE A 69 19.51 -15.33 8.82
CA ILE A 69 18.40 -14.83 9.63
C ILE A 69 18.21 -15.70 10.88
N LEU A 70 18.11 -17.02 10.74
CA LEU A 70 17.69 -17.89 11.85
C LEU A 70 18.79 -18.11 12.88
N THR A 71 20.04 -18.30 12.46
CA THR A 71 21.16 -18.64 13.36
C THR A 71 21.32 -17.69 14.56
N PRO A 72 21.36 -16.35 14.40
CA PRO A 72 21.42 -15.45 15.54
C PRO A 72 20.10 -15.38 16.33
N ASN A 73 18.97 -15.73 15.71
CA ASN A 73 17.64 -15.58 16.28
C ASN A 73 17.13 -16.83 17.01
N LEU A 74 17.87 -17.94 17.02
CA LEU A 74 17.45 -19.20 17.69
C LEU A 74 17.08 -19.02 19.17
N ASN A 75 17.68 -18.03 19.85
CA ASN A 75 17.44 -17.73 21.26
C ASN A 75 16.35 -16.66 21.49
N THR A 76 15.71 -16.16 20.43
CA THR A 76 14.58 -15.23 20.58
C THR A 76 13.38 -15.96 21.15
N GLU A 77 12.57 -15.25 21.94
CA GLU A 77 11.38 -15.85 22.56
C GLU A 77 10.44 -16.44 21.49
N TYR A 78 10.24 -15.72 20.38
CA TYR A 78 9.37 -16.16 19.30
C TYR A 78 9.82 -17.49 18.69
N LEU A 79 11.10 -17.67 18.33
CA LEU A 79 11.57 -18.93 17.72
C LEU A 79 11.68 -20.07 18.73
N GLN A 80 12.01 -19.78 19.99
CA GLN A 80 12.00 -20.79 21.06
C GLN A 80 10.60 -21.38 21.27
N ARG A 81 9.54 -20.56 21.16
CA ARG A 81 8.15 -21.03 21.25
C ARG A 81 7.81 -22.10 20.21
N PHE A 82 8.48 -22.10 19.06
CA PHE A 82 8.27 -23.07 17.97
C PHE A 82 9.36 -24.14 17.90
N HIS A 83 10.17 -24.31 18.96
CA HIS A 83 11.21 -25.35 19.06
C HIS A 83 12.20 -25.34 17.87
N VAL A 84 12.59 -24.16 17.41
CA VAL A 84 13.64 -23.99 16.39
C VAL A 84 14.99 -23.85 17.11
N GLU A 85 15.60 -24.98 17.45
CA GLU A 85 16.82 -25.03 18.30
C GLU A 85 18.14 -24.94 17.51
N ARG A 86 18.08 -25.17 16.20
CA ARG A 86 19.20 -25.11 15.27
C ARG A 86 18.70 -24.63 13.92
N PHE A 87 19.60 -24.15 13.07
CA PHE A 87 19.25 -23.92 11.67
C PHE A 87 18.95 -25.25 10.98
N ASP A 88 17.72 -25.38 10.49
CA ASP A 88 17.22 -26.49 9.69
C ASP A 88 15.98 -25.97 8.95
N LYS A 89 16.08 -25.84 7.62
CA LYS A 89 15.03 -25.23 6.79
C LYS A 89 13.71 -26.01 6.85
N GLU A 90 13.77 -27.34 6.86
CA GLU A 90 12.58 -28.19 6.93
C GLU A 90 11.94 -28.11 8.31
N LEU A 91 12.74 -28.08 9.37
CA LEU A 91 12.24 -27.86 10.73
C LEU A 91 11.55 -26.49 10.85
N PHE A 92 12.15 -25.44 10.29
CA PHE A 92 11.56 -24.10 10.25
C PHE A 92 10.21 -24.11 9.54
N LYS A 93 10.14 -24.66 8.31
CA LYS A 93 8.89 -24.76 7.54
C LYS A 93 7.81 -25.60 8.24
N LYS A 94 8.20 -26.62 8.99
CA LYS A 94 7.29 -27.50 9.72
C LYS A 94 6.75 -26.87 11.01
N ASN A 95 7.60 -26.20 11.78
CA ASN A 95 7.26 -25.77 13.14
C ASN A 95 6.81 -24.31 13.22
N VAL A 96 7.37 -23.42 12.38
CA VAL A 96 7.02 -22.00 12.40
C VAL A 96 5.77 -21.78 11.55
N PRO A 97 4.66 -21.27 12.13
CA PRO A 97 3.43 -21.07 11.39
C PRO A 97 3.55 -19.92 10.39
N VAL A 98 2.79 -20.00 9.31
CA VAL A 98 2.51 -18.83 8.47
C VAL A 98 1.51 -17.95 9.21
N VAL A 99 1.82 -16.67 9.37
CA VAL A 99 1.10 -15.75 10.26
C VAL A 99 0.62 -14.50 9.54
N SER A 100 -0.46 -13.92 10.04
CA SER A 100 -0.92 -12.57 9.74
C SER A 100 -0.31 -11.55 10.73
N TYR A 101 -0.49 -10.25 10.47
CA TYR A 101 -0.02 -9.21 11.38
C TYR A 101 -0.66 -9.34 12.77
N GLU A 102 -1.93 -9.72 12.81
CA GLU A 102 -2.73 -9.82 14.02
C GLU A 102 -2.20 -10.91 14.96
N ASP A 103 -1.64 -12.00 14.41
CA ASP A 103 -1.03 -13.08 15.19
C ASP A 103 0.26 -12.67 15.92
N ILE A 104 1.04 -11.76 15.32
CA ILE A 104 2.32 -11.30 15.89
C ILE A 104 2.23 -9.93 16.58
N LYS A 105 1.11 -9.22 16.42
CA LYS A 105 0.87 -7.91 17.06
C LYS A 105 1.18 -7.92 18.56
N PRO A 106 0.82 -8.97 19.35
CA PRO A 106 1.17 -9.00 20.78
C PRO A 106 2.68 -8.92 21.05
N TYR A 107 3.52 -9.50 20.18
CA TYR A 107 4.98 -9.43 20.30
C TYR A 107 5.52 -8.06 19.89
N ILE A 108 4.98 -7.49 18.81
CA ILE A 108 5.34 -6.15 18.35
C ILE A 108 4.99 -5.11 19.42
N ASP A 109 3.78 -5.16 19.99
CA ASP A 109 3.30 -4.23 21.00
C ASP A 109 4.24 -4.21 22.23
N ARG A 110 4.77 -5.37 22.64
CA ARG A 110 5.74 -5.48 23.74
C ARG A 110 7.03 -4.70 23.46
N VAL A 111 7.58 -4.84 22.25
CA VAL A 111 8.79 -4.10 21.83
C VAL A 111 8.49 -2.61 21.64
N VAL A 112 7.32 -2.26 21.11
CA VAL A 112 6.81 -0.88 21.03
C VAL A 112 6.73 -0.23 22.42
N ASN A 113 6.38 -1.03 23.44
CA ASN A 113 6.25 -0.59 24.83
C ASN A 113 7.53 -0.66 25.67
N GLY A 114 8.66 -1.09 25.09
CA GLY A 114 9.98 -0.97 25.70
C GLY A 114 10.63 -2.28 26.13
N GLU A 115 10.00 -3.42 25.85
CA GLU A 115 10.63 -4.72 26.06
C GLU A 115 11.79 -4.95 25.07
N SER A 116 12.72 -5.85 25.43
CA SER A 116 13.90 -6.15 24.61
C SER A 116 13.50 -6.59 23.19
N SER A 117 14.33 -6.25 22.20
CA SER A 117 14.18 -6.73 20.83
C SER A 117 14.24 -8.26 20.73
N ASP A 118 14.93 -8.93 21.68
CA ASP A 118 15.11 -10.38 21.71
C ASP A 118 13.80 -11.18 21.81
N VAL A 119 12.68 -10.50 22.09
CA VAL A 119 11.34 -11.07 21.94
C VAL A 119 11.12 -11.63 20.53
N ILE A 120 11.58 -10.91 19.50
CA ILE A 120 11.43 -11.29 18.09
C ILE A 120 12.73 -11.28 17.27
N SER A 121 13.76 -10.56 17.71
CA SER A 121 14.98 -10.34 16.95
C SER A 121 16.19 -10.10 17.85
N ALA A 122 17.22 -10.94 17.71
CA ALA A 122 18.54 -10.77 18.33
C ALA A 122 19.29 -9.55 17.76
N ARG A 123 18.93 -9.11 16.53
CA ARG A 123 19.37 -7.81 16.01
C ARG A 123 18.48 -6.73 16.64
N PRO A 124 19.04 -5.69 17.29
CA PRO A 124 18.25 -4.65 17.93
C PRO A 124 17.27 -3.98 16.96
N ILE A 125 16.02 -3.81 17.40
CA ILE A 125 15.01 -3.00 16.72
C ILE A 125 15.31 -1.54 17.06
N THR A 126 15.53 -0.73 16.02
CA THR A 126 15.93 0.69 16.17
C THR A 126 14.81 1.65 15.78
N GLY A 127 13.63 1.13 15.47
CA GLY A 127 12.45 1.90 15.08
C GLY A 127 11.39 1.00 14.45
N PHE A 128 10.30 1.63 14.02
CA PHE A 128 9.18 0.96 13.37
C PHE A 128 8.82 1.64 12.06
N LEU A 129 8.47 0.84 11.05
CA LEU A 129 7.91 1.33 9.80
C LEU A 129 6.38 1.30 9.85
N LEU A 130 5.76 2.46 9.66
CA LEU A 130 4.32 2.62 9.57
C LEU A 130 3.85 2.17 8.18
N SER A 131 3.18 1.02 8.13
CA SER A 131 2.56 0.51 6.90
C SER A 131 1.36 1.35 6.51
N SER A 132 1.08 1.44 5.20
CA SER A 132 -0.19 1.98 4.71
C SER A 132 -1.37 1.03 4.96
N GLY A 133 -1.09 -0.26 5.21
CA GLY A 133 -2.12 -1.18 5.68
C GLY A 133 -2.45 -0.92 7.13
N THR A 134 -3.72 -1.07 7.49
CA THR A 134 -4.24 -0.81 8.84
C THR A 134 -4.74 -2.10 9.51
N SER A 135 -4.77 -2.09 10.85
CA SER A 135 -5.34 -3.14 11.70
C SER A 135 -6.14 -2.43 12.80
N GLY A 136 -7.46 -2.63 12.82
CA GLY A 136 -8.34 -1.91 13.75
C GLY A 136 -8.32 -0.39 13.56
N GLY A 137 -8.15 0.09 12.31
CA GLY A 137 -8.11 1.52 11.97
C GLY A 137 -6.77 2.22 12.19
N ALA A 138 -5.81 1.58 12.87
CA ALA A 138 -4.46 2.10 13.07
C ALA A 138 -3.46 1.52 12.07
N GLN A 139 -2.44 2.28 11.68
CA GLN A 139 -1.36 1.80 10.81
C GLN A 139 -0.59 0.66 11.47
N LYS A 140 -0.32 -0.42 10.71
CA LYS A 140 0.51 -1.52 11.19
C LYS A 140 1.95 -1.04 11.42
N MET A 141 2.55 -1.40 12.56
CA MET A 141 3.94 -1.06 12.92
C MET A 141 4.85 -2.25 12.61
N MET A 142 5.71 -2.12 11.61
CA MET A 142 6.67 -3.17 11.25
C MET A 142 7.99 -2.92 11.96
N PRO A 143 8.56 -3.90 12.69
CA PRO A 143 9.85 -3.74 13.35
C PRO A 143 10.94 -3.47 12.30
N TRP A 144 11.85 -2.55 12.61
CA TRP A 144 12.86 -2.08 11.66
C TRP A 144 14.22 -1.90 12.31
N ASN A 145 15.26 -2.15 11.50
CA ASN A 145 16.64 -1.84 11.83
C ASN A 145 17.42 -1.44 10.57
N ASN A 146 18.68 -1.03 10.74
CA ASN A 146 19.52 -0.52 9.65
C ASN A 146 19.70 -1.50 8.47
N LYS A 147 19.49 -2.82 8.65
CA LYS A 147 19.56 -3.80 7.55
C LYS A 147 18.50 -3.51 6.47
N TYR A 148 17.35 -2.96 6.83
CA TYR A 148 16.37 -2.49 5.85
C TYR A 148 16.92 -1.35 4.99
N LEU A 149 17.68 -0.41 5.56
CA LEU A 149 18.28 0.68 4.79
C LEU A 149 19.43 0.19 3.89
N ASP A 150 20.21 -0.79 4.36
CA ASP A 150 21.21 -1.47 3.53
C ASP A 150 20.54 -2.11 2.30
N ASN A 151 19.45 -2.86 2.52
CA ASN A 151 18.70 -3.51 1.44
C ASN A 151 18.02 -2.51 0.51
N LEU A 152 17.45 -1.43 1.05
CA LEU A 152 16.79 -0.38 0.26
C LEU A 152 17.80 0.35 -0.63
N THR A 153 18.94 0.75 -0.09
CA THR A 153 19.99 1.44 -0.87
C THR A 153 20.63 0.53 -1.90
N PHE A 154 20.81 -0.76 -1.58
CA PHE A 154 21.18 -1.76 -2.58
C PHE A 154 20.19 -1.78 -3.76
N ALA A 155 18.88 -1.80 -3.48
CA ALA A 155 17.86 -1.82 -4.53
C ALA A 155 17.86 -0.53 -5.37
N TYR A 156 18.14 0.62 -4.74
CA TYR A 156 18.27 1.91 -5.43
C TYR A 156 19.49 1.96 -6.36
N ASP A 157 20.64 1.45 -5.91
CA ASP A 157 21.83 1.37 -6.76
C ASP A 157 21.61 0.38 -7.92
N LEU A 158 21.00 -0.77 -7.64
CA LEU A 158 20.72 -1.77 -8.66
C LEU A 158 19.77 -1.23 -9.74
N ARG A 159 18.65 -0.59 -9.36
CA ARG A 159 17.70 -0.02 -10.32
C ARG A 159 18.31 1.13 -11.12
N MET A 160 19.18 1.95 -10.53
CA MET A 160 19.93 2.99 -11.25
C MET A 160 20.75 2.38 -12.40
N HIS A 161 21.47 1.29 -12.13
CA HIS A 161 22.28 0.61 -13.14
C HIS A 161 21.42 -0.05 -14.23
N VAL A 162 20.30 -0.66 -13.85
CA VAL A 162 19.31 -1.17 -14.83
C VAL A 162 18.79 -0.04 -15.72
N ILE A 163 18.45 1.13 -15.17
CA ILE A 163 17.99 2.28 -15.97
C ILE A 163 19.08 2.75 -16.94
N THR A 164 20.34 2.84 -16.49
CA THR A 164 21.47 3.33 -17.30
C THR A 164 21.77 2.43 -18.51
N LYS A 165 21.41 1.14 -18.42
CA LYS A 165 21.48 0.21 -19.55
C LYS A 165 20.51 0.59 -20.66
N HIS A 166 19.32 1.04 -20.30
CA HIS A 166 18.21 1.29 -21.23
C HIS A 166 18.10 2.76 -21.67
N VAL A 167 18.50 3.70 -20.82
CA VAL A 167 18.37 5.15 -21.07
C VAL A 167 19.75 5.82 -21.00
N LYS A 168 20.10 6.54 -22.07
CA LYS A 168 21.40 7.24 -22.20
C LYS A 168 21.27 8.73 -21.93
N GLY A 169 22.40 9.38 -21.63
CA GLY A 169 22.47 10.83 -21.45
C GLY A 169 21.95 11.34 -20.10
N LEU A 170 21.91 10.49 -19.08
CA LEU A 170 21.43 10.85 -17.73
C LEU A 170 22.53 11.46 -16.84
N GLU A 171 23.80 11.12 -17.10
CA GLU A 171 24.92 11.39 -16.20
C GLU A 171 25.25 12.88 -16.00
N GLN A 172 24.85 13.73 -16.95
CA GLN A 172 25.11 15.17 -16.91
C GLN A 172 23.95 15.98 -16.33
N GLY A 173 22.82 15.34 -16.03
CA GLY A 173 21.61 16.02 -15.55
C GLY A 173 21.28 15.76 -14.09
N LYS A 174 20.11 16.27 -13.69
CA LYS A 174 19.49 16.11 -12.37
C LYS A 174 18.13 15.43 -12.50
N GLY A 175 17.70 14.82 -11.39
CA GLY A 175 16.33 14.37 -11.21
C GLY A 175 15.46 15.44 -10.54
N MET A 176 14.33 15.79 -11.15
CA MET A 176 13.29 16.55 -10.47
C MET A 176 12.34 15.58 -9.75
N MET A 177 12.63 15.33 -8.47
CA MET A 177 11.93 14.32 -7.67
C MET A 177 11.07 14.97 -6.58
N PHE A 178 9.77 14.69 -6.59
CA PHE A 178 8.83 15.13 -5.56
C PHE A 178 8.83 14.13 -4.40
N LEU A 179 9.74 14.36 -3.44
CA LEU A 179 10.02 13.47 -2.32
C LEU A 179 9.60 14.15 -1.01
N PHE A 180 8.70 13.51 -0.26
CA PHE A 180 8.09 14.11 0.92
C PHE A 180 8.47 13.36 2.20
N THR A 181 8.93 14.10 3.20
CA THR A 181 9.15 13.57 4.55
C THR A 181 7.89 13.77 5.39
N LYS A 182 7.28 12.65 5.79
CA LYS A 182 6.17 12.65 6.75
C LYS A 182 6.67 12.82 8.18
N GLN A 183 5.81 13.41 9.02
CA GLN A 183 6.00 13.50 10.47
C GLN A 183 6.17 12.11 11.08
N GLU A 184 7.03 12.01 12.09
CA GLU A 184 7.25 10.78 12.84
C GLU A 184 6.47 10.77 14.14
N ALA A 185 6.12 9.58 14.61
CA ALA A 185 5.64 9.36 15.96
C ALA A 185 6.77 8.75 16.80
N ILE A 186 6.74 8.97 18.12
CA ILE A 186 7.65 8.32 19.06
C ILE A 186 6.84 7.30 19.85
N THR A 187 7.30 6.05 19.89
CA THR A 187 6.65 4.98 20.65
C THR A 187 6.92 5.12 22.16
N PRO A 188 6.17 4.43 23.03
CA PRO A 188 6.45 4.42 24.47
C PRO A 188 7.87 3.93 24.81
N SER A 189 8.46 3.06 23.98
CA SER A 189 9.87 2.67 24.08
C SER A 189 10.89 3.76 23.75
N GLY A 190 10.45 4.94 23.28
CA GLY A 190 11.30 6.02 22.80
C GLY A 190 11.84 5.81 21.38
N LEU A 191 11.43 4.74 20.68
CA LEU A 191 11.84 4.45 19.32
C LEU A 191 10.98 5.23 18.30
N PRO A 192 11.55 5.65 17.15
CA PRO A 192 10.79 6.35 16.13
C PRO A 192 9.92 5.38 15.31
N ALA A 193 8.67 5.77 15.08
CA ALA A 193 7.77 5.16 14.11
C ALA A 193 7.61 6.10 12.90
N ARG A 194 8.02 5.63 11.71
CA ARG A 194 8.12 6.44 10.47
C ARG A 194 7.57 5.68 9.28
N VAL A 195 7.11 6.37 8.24
CA VAL A 195 6.93 5.71 6.93
C VAL A 195 8.30 5.35 6.34
N ALA A 196 8.37 4.29 5.52
CA ALA A 196 9.63 3.76 4.96
C ALA A 196 10.51 4.80 4.25
N THR A 197 9.92 5.68 3.45
CA THR A 197 10.68 6.73 2.75
C THR A 197 11.21 7.79 3.70
N SER A 198 10.42 8.22 4.68
CA SER A 198 10.88 9.14 5.74
C SER A 198 12.01 8.56 6.56
N SER A 199 12.00 7.24 6.85
CA SER A 199 13.10 6.61 7.58
C SER A 199 14.40 6.68 6.79
N TYR A 200 14.34 6.51 5.46
CA TYR A 200 15.48 6.70 4.56
C TYR A 200 15.93 8.17 4.49
N PHE A 201 15.04 9.12 4.21
CA PHE A 201 15.40 10.54 4.05
C PHE A 201 16.03 11.13 5.30
N LYS A 202 15.52 10.76 6.49
CA LYS A 202 16.08 11.21 7.79
C LYS A 202 17.36 10.48 8.20
N SER A 203 17.79 9.46 7.45
CA SER A 203 18.96 8.66 7.79
C SER A 203 20.26 9.23 7.21
N GLU A 204 21.38 8.80 7.79
CA GLU A 204 22.72 9.07 7.26
C GLU A 204 22.96 8.43 5.88
N TYR A 205 22.13 7.49 5.43
CA TYR A 205 22.21 6.92 4.07
C TYR A 205 21.78 7.93 3.02
N PHE A 206 20.79 8.77 3.32
CA PHE A 206 20.34 9.82 2.40
C PHE A 206 21.25 11.04 2.46
N LYS A 207 21.60 11.51 3.67
CA LYS A 207 22.49 12.68 3.84
C LYS A 207 23.88 12.46 3.23
N ASN A 208 24.43 11.25 3.38
CA ASN A 208 25.73 10.87 2.84
C ASN A 208 25.61 9.97 1.61
N ARG A 209 24.54 10.16 0.81
CA ARG A 209 24.29 9.40 -0.41
C ARG A 209 25.42 9.62 -1.44
N PRO A 210 25.64 8.67 -2.37
CA PRO A 210 26.64 8.82 -3.41
C PRO A 210 26.45 10.10 -4.22
N SER A 211 27.56 10.76 -4.58
CA SER A 211 27.53 11.94 -5.45
C SER A 211 27.54 11.49 -6.91
N ASN A 212 26.36 11.14 -7.43
CA ASN A 212 26.16 10.77 -8.83
C ASN A 212 24.83 11.33 -9.36
N TRP A 213 24.61 11.24 -10.68
CA TRP A 213 23.42 11.80 -11.35
C TRP A 213 22.09 11.30 -10.78
N TYR A 214 22.05 10.06 -10.29
CA TYR A 214 20.81 9.44 -9.81
C TYR A 214 20.38 10.01 -8.47
N TYR A 215 21.34 10.35 -7.61
CA TYR A 215 21.11 10.96 -6.30
C TYR A 215 21.24 12.50 -6.31
N SER A 216 21.50 13.08 -7.48
CA SER A 216 21.54 14.52 -7.74
C SER A 216 20.13 15.01 -8.08
N TYR A 217 19.55 15.79 -7.17
CA TYR A 217 18.20 16.32 -7.31
C TYR A 217 18.22 17.82 -7.54
N THR A 218 17.18 18.35 -8.19
CA THR A 218 16.98 19.81 -8.28
C THR A 218 16.67 20.42 -6.91
N SER A 219 16.00 19.68 -6.04
CA SER A 219 15.59 20.16 -4.72
C SER A 219 16.67 19.92 -3.66
N PRO A 220 16.97 20.93 -2.82
CA PRO A 220 17.82 20.76 -1.65
C PRO A 220 17.25 19.74 -0.65
N ASP A 221 18.12 19.16 0.17
CA ASP A 221 17.73 18.18 1.20
C ASP A 221 16.76 18.79 2.22
N GLU A 222 16.92 20.08 2.54
CA GLU A 222 16.04 20.81 3.45
C GLU A 222 14.60 20.87 2.92
N VAL A 223 14.41 20.98 1.60
CA VAL A 223 13.08 20.96 0.97
C VAL A 223 12.43 19.58 1.09
N ILE A 224 13.21 18.51 0.90
CA ILE A 224 12.75 17.11 1.04
C ILE A 224 12.40 16.79 2.50
N LEU A 225 13.18 17.33 3.44
CA LEU A 225 13.05 17.11 4.88
C LEU A 225 12.01 18.00 5.56
N CYS A 226 11.51 19.02 4.86
CA CYS A 226 10.44 19.89 5.36
C CYS A 226 9.20 19.07 5.71
N SER A 227 8.69 19.27 6.93
CA SER A 227 7.51 18.55 7.44
C SER A 227 6.19 19.07 6.87
N ASN A 228 6.19 20.29 6.33
CA ASN A 228 5.03 20.89 5.66
C ASN A 228 5.07 20.55 4.16
N ASN A 229 4.25 19.57 3.77
CA ASN A 229 4.21 19.07 2.39
C ASN A 229 3.77 20.13 1.37
N THR A 230 2.99 21.14 1.77
CA THR A 230 2.56 22.24 0.87
C THR A 230 3.72 23.17 0.56
N GLN A 231 4.47 23.59 1.59
CA GLN A 231 5.68 24.41 1.41
C GLN A 231 6.74 23.63 0.63
N SER A 232 6.97 22.37 1.00
CA SER A 232 7.90 21.47 0.32
C SER A 232 7.56 21.32 -1.17
N LEU A 233 6.29 21.07 -1.52
CA LEU A 233 5.85 20.93 -2.92
C LEU A 233 6.05 22.23 -3.72
N TYR A 234 5.71 23.38 -3.15
CA TYR A 234 5.95 24.68 -3.79
C TYR A 234 7.45 24.89 -4.06
N CYS A 235 8.29 24.61 -3.06
CA CYS A 235 9.75 24.71 -3.19
C CYS A 235 10.33 23.69 -4.18
N HIS A 236 9.79 22.47 -4.25
CA HIS A 236 10.18 21.47 -5.25
C HIS A 236 9.96 21.99 -6.67
N LEU A 237 8.76 22.53 -6.95
CA LEU A 237 8.42 23.12 -8.24
C LEU A 237 9.31 24.31 -8.57
N LEU A 238 9.50 25.23 -7.62
CA LEU A 238 10.33 26.41 -7.81
C LEU A 238 11.78 26.04 -8.16
N CYS A 239 12.42 25.16 -7.37
CA CYS A 239 13.77 24.68 -7.66
C CYS A 239 13.85 23.97 -9.01
N GLY A 240 12.84 23.18 -9.36
CA GLY A 240 12.76 22.47 -10.63
C GLY A 240 12.60 23.38 -11.85
N LEU A 241 11.81 24.45 -11.74
CA LEU A 241 11.64 25.45 -12.80
C LEU A 241 12.92 26.26 -13.03
N ILE A 242 13.63 26.64 -11.95
CA ILE A 242 14.89 27.38 -12.03
C ILE A 242 15.99 26.56 -12.74
N GLN A 243 16.00 25.24 -12.51
CA GLN A 243 16.99 24.31 -13.06
C GLN A 243 16.43 23.49 -14.24
N ARG A 244 15.43 24.02 -14.96
CA ARG A 244 14.63 23.25 -15.92
C ARG A 244 15.42 22.53 -17.00
N ASP A 245 16.52 23.13 -17.45
CA ASP A 245 17.35 22.60 -18.54
C ASP A 245 18.27 21.46 -18.06
N GLU A 246 18.51 21.35 -16.76
CA GLU A 246 19.30 20.26 -16.16
C GLU A 246 18.45 18.99 -15.93
N VAL A 247 17.12 19.09 -16.02
CA VAL A 247 16.21 17.98 -15.69
C VAL A 247 16.22 16.92 -16.80
N VAL A 248 16.79 15.75 -16.49
CA VAL A 248 16.83 14.58 -17.39
C VAL A 248 15.86 13.48 -16.99
N ARG A 249 15.34 13.54 -15.76
CA ARG A 249 14.24 12.68 -15.28
C ARG A 249 13.38 13.44 -14.29
N MET A 250 12.13 13.04 -14.19
CA MET A 250 11.18 13.60 -13.25
C MET A 250 10.42 12.47 -12.56
N GLY A 251 9.92 12.67 -11.34
CA GLY A 251 9.07 11.65 -10.75
C GLY A 251 8.74 11.82 -9.27
N SER A 252 8.10 10.79 -8.75
CA SER A 252 7.66 10.63 -7.36
C SER A 252 7.50 9.14 -7.09
N ILE A 253 7.37 8.75 -5.82
CA ILE A 253 7.17 7.32 -5.47
C ILE A 253 5.91 6.76 -6.16
N PHE A 254 4.79 7.47 -6.10
CA PHE A 254 3.50 7.06 -6.68
C PHE A 254 3.00 8.08 -7.70
N ALA A 255 2.28 7.61 -8.74
CA ALA A 255 1.77 8.45 -9.81
C ALA A 255 0.76 9.50 -9.33
N SER A 256 -0.03 9.20 -8.29
CA SER A 256 -0.93 10.15 -7.61
C SER A 256 -0.21 11.43 -7.20
N VAL A 257 1.00 11.31 -6.66
CA VAL A 257 1.84 12.42 -6.22
C VAL A 257 2.37 13.23 -7.40
N MET A 258 2.66 12.58 -8.51
CA MET A 258 3.11 13.25 -9.73
C MET A 258 1.98 14.09 -10.34
N VAL A 259 0.77 13.53 -10.43
CA VAL A 259 -0.43 14.26 -10.85
C VAL A 259 -0.70 15.44 -9.91
N ARG A 260 -0.57 15.24 -8.59
CA ARG A 260 -0.69 16.32 -7.60
C ARG A 260 0.30 17.46 -7.83
N ALA A 261 1.55 17.14 -8.15
CA ALA A 261 2.56 18.17 -8.39
C ALA A 261 2.25 19.00 -9.64
N ILE A 262 1.78 18.36 -10.72
CA ILE A 262 1.36 19.05 -11.94
C ILE A 262 0.12 19.92 -11.68
N LYS A 263 -0.87 19.39 -10.94
CA LYS A 263 -2.07 20.16 -10.56
C LYS A 263 -1.76 21.32 -9.63
N PHE A 264 -0.81 21.15 -8.72
CA PHE A 264 -0.34 22.24 -7.90
C PHE A 264 0.35 23.32 -8.74
N LEU A 265 1.12 22.93 -9.76
CA LEU A 265 1.69 23.87 -10.72
C LEU A 265 0.60 24.61 -11.53
N GLU A 266 -0.46 23.93 -11.98
CA GLU A 266 -1.61 24.56 -12.66
C GLU A 266 -2.21 25.71 -11.82
N THR A 267 -2.24 25.56 -10.50
CA THR A 267 -2.79 26.57 -9.58
C THR A 267 -1.80 27.69 -9.23
N TYR A 268 -0.51 27.37 -9.07
CA TYR A 268 0.47 28.29 -8.48
C TYR A 268 1.53 28.83 -9.45
N TRP A 269 1.44 28.56 -10.76
CA TRP A 269 2.48 28.97 -11.71
C TRP A 269 2.70 30.49 -11.76
N GLU A 270 1.67 31.31 -11.58
CA GLU A 270 1.80 32.78 -11.56
C GLU A 270 2.67 33.24 -10.38
N GLU A 271 2.43 32.69 -9.19
CA GLU A 271 3.21 33.01 -8.00
C GLU A 271 4.66 32.49 -8.12
N LEU A 272 4.83 31.28 -8.65
CA LEU A 272 6.14 30.69 -8.95
C LEU A 272 6.93 31.58 -9.91
N CYS A 273 6.29 32.10 -10.97
CA CYS A 273 6.91 33.01 -11.92
C CYS A 273 7.26 34.36 -11.27
N SER A 274 6.40 34.89 -10.40
CA SER A 274 6.70 36.10 -9.61
C SER A 274 7.94 35.92 -8.71
N ASN A 275 8.09 34.76 -8.07
CA ASN A 275 9.26 34.43 -7.27
C ASN A 275 10.53 34.34 -8.13
N ILE A 276 10.46 33.68 -9.30
CA ILE A 276 11.57 33.60 -10.25
C ILE A 276 11.94 35.00 -10.77
N ARG A 277 10.95 35.82 -11.10
CA ARG A 277 11.12 37.18 -11.63
C ARG A 277 11.80 38.09 -10.63
N SER A 278 11.34 38.08 -9.38
CA SER A 278 11.86 38.93 -8.30
C SER A 278 13.14 38.38 -7.65
N GLY A 279 13.39 37.08 -7.77
CA GLY A 279 14.45 36.39 -7.01
C GLY A 279 14.12 36.21 -5.53
N CYS A 280 12.87 36.47 -5.12
CA CYS A 280 12.42 36.44 -3.73
C CYS A 280 11.41 35.31 -3.53
N LEU A 281 11.61 34.52 -2.48
CA LEU A 281 10.68 33.47 -2.09
C LEU A 281 9.46 34.06 -1.36
N SER A 282 8.27 33.57 -1.69
CA SER A 282 7.01 33.97 -1.06
C SER A 282 7.07 33.92 0.48
N GLU A 283 6.41 34.90 1.13
CA GLU A 283 6.45 35.08 2.59
C GLU A 283 5.75 33.97 3.36
N TRP A 284 4.74 33.31 2.75
CA TRP A 284 4.02 32.20 3.39
C TRP A 284 4.85 30.93 3.53
N ILE A 285 6.02 30.85 2.88
CA ILE A 285 7.00 29.80 3.14
C ILE A 285 7.71 30.13 4.45
N THR A 286 7.23 29.56 5.55
CA THR A 286 7.72 29.83 6.91
C THR A 286 8.84 28.89 7.35
N ASP A 287 9.02 27.75 6.71
CA ASP A 287 10.09 26.79 7.04
C ASP A 287 11.48 27.38 6.76
N LEU A 288 12.30 27.51 7.80
CA LEU A 288 13.62 28.15 7.72
C LEU A 288 14.60 27.40 6.81
N GLY A 289 14.50 26.07 6.75
CA GLY A 289 15.33 25.22 5.89
C GLY A 289 14.99 25.45 4.42
N CYS A 290 13.71 25.45 4.08
CA CYS A 290 13.22 25.82 2.76
C CYS A 290 13.63 27.25 2.39
N ARG A 291 13.40 28.25 3.24
CA ARG A 291 13.76 29.65 2.94
C ARG A 291 15.25 29.80 2.63
N SER A 292 16.10 29.25 3.49
CA SER A 292 17.55 29.39 3.36
C SER A 292 18.08 28.68 2.11
N SER A 293 17.67 27.42 1.92
CA SER A 293 18.15 26.60 0.79
C SER A 293 17.61 27.06 -0.56
N VAL A 294 16.33 27.44 -0.66
CA VAL A 294 15.72 27.88 -1.92
C VAL A 294 16.19 29.27 -2.32
N SER A 295 16.50 30.14 -1.37
CA SER A 295 17.12 31.45 -1.68
C SER A 295 18.48 31.29 -2.38
N LEU A 296 19.25 30.25 -2.02
CA LEU A 296 20.50 29.92 -2.72
C LEU A 296 20.25 29.43 -4.15
N VAL A 297 19.20 28.64 -4.37
CA VAL A 297 18.82 28.15 -5.70
C VAL A 297 18.32 29.29 -6.59
N LEU A 298 17.49 30.20 -6.06
CA LEU A 298 17.03 31.40 -6.77
C LEU A 298 18.24 32.23 -7.23
N GLY A 299 19.14 32.57 -6.31
CA GLY A 299 20.39 33.29 -6.57
C GLY A 299 20.23 34.75 -7.02
N GLY A 300 19.01 35.18 -7.37
CA GLY A 300 18.68 36.54 -7.79
C GLY A 300 17.50 36.59 -8.78
N PRO A 301 17.11 37.79 -9.24
CA PRO A 301 16.04 38.00 -10.21
C PRO A 301 16.31 37.34 -11.58
N ARG A 302 15.31 36.66 -12.17
CA ARG A 302 15.39 36.00 -13.49
C ARG A 302 14.15 36.26 -14.36
N PRO A 303 13.90 37.50 -14.80
CA PRO A 303 12.70 37.86 -15.56
C PRO A 303 12.52 37.07 -16.86
N ASP A 304 13.59 36.85 -17.63
CA ASP A 304 13.52 36.13 -18.92
C ASP A 304 13.04 34.67 -18.74
N LEU A 305 13.49 34.01 -17.65
CA LEU A 305 13.04 32.66 -17.31
C LEU A 305 11.56 32.67 -16.88
N ALA A 306 11.15 33.66 -16.09
CA ALA A 306 9.75 33.82 -15.70
C ALA A 306 8.87 34.01 -16.94
N ASP A 307 9.20 34.94 -17.85
CA ASP A 307 8.45 35.18 -19.10
C ASP A 307 8.34 33.91 -19.96
N THR A 308 9.41 33.13 -20.03
CA THR A 308 9.42 31.84 -20.74
C THR A 308 8.44 30.85 -20.13
N ILE A 309 8.44 30.70 -18.80
CA ILE A 309 7.53 29.78 -18.08
C ILE A 309 6.09 30.26 -18.19
N GLU A 310 5.83 31.56 -17.99
CA GLU A 310 4.50 32.17 -18.14
C GLU A 310 3.95 31.94 -19.55
N THR A 311 4.78 32.08 -20.60
CA THR A 311 4.38 31.81 -21.99
C THR A 311 3.95 30.35 -22.20
N ILE A 312 4.61 29.40 -21.54
CA ILE A 312 4.29 27.98 -21.61
C ILE A 312 3.01 27.66 -20.83
N CYS A 313 2.87 28.18 -19.61
CA CYS A 313 1.73 27.92 -18.71
C CYS A 313 0.44 28.62 -19.16
N ASN A 314 0.53 29.77 -19.84
CA ASN A 314 -0.63 30.50 -20.39
C ASN A 314 -1.29 29.83 -21.61
N GLN A 315 -0.75 28.71 -22.10
CA GLN A 315 -1.37 27.99 -23.21
C GLN A 315 -2.70 27.35 -22.77
N SER A 316 -3.70 27.35 -23.66
CA SER A 316 -5.04 26.83 -23.36
C SER A 316 -5.08 25.33 -23.04
N SER A 317 -4.07 24.57 -23.47
CA SER A 317 -3.94 23.15 -23.18
C SER A 317 -2.68 22.87 -22.35
N TRP A 318 -2.87 22.05 -21.31
CA TRP A 318 -1.80 21.51 -20.48
C TRP A 318 -1.26 20.16 -21.00
N LYS A 319 -1.73 19.69 -22.16
CA LYS A 319 -1.16 18.52 -22.82
C LYS A 319 0.35 18.72 -23.03
N GLY A 320 1.14 17.72 -22.67
CA GLY A 320 2.61 17.75 -22.80
C GLY A 320 3.30 18.88 -22.03
N ILE A 321 2.67 19.43 -20.98
CA ILE A 321 3.26 20.51 -20.18
C ILE A 321 4.63 20.12 -19.63
N VAL A 322 4.82 18.87 -19.20
CA VAL A 322 6.08 18.41 -18.60
C VAL A 322 7.21 18.52 -19.62
N THR A 323 7.01 18.08 -20.86
CA THR A 323 8.02 18.18 -21.92
C THR A 323 8.24 19.60 -22.42
N ARG A 324 7.27 20.51 -22.24
CA ARG A 324 7.44 21.93 -22.60
C ARG A 324 8.26 22.68 -21.54
N LEU A 325 7.95 22.45 -20.26
CA LEU A 325 8.67 23.07 -19.15
C LEU A 325 10.03 22.43 -18.91
N TRP A 326 10.17 21.11 -19.06
CA TRP A 326 11.42 20.37 -18.83
C TRP A 326 11.80 19.55 -20.07
N PRO A 327 12.32 20.20 -21.13
CA PRO A 327 12.48 19.61 -22.46
C PRO A 327 13.50 18.48 -22.53
N ASN A 328 14.42 18.38 -21.57
CA ASN A 328 15.45 17.35 -21.53
C ASN A 328 15.02 16.07 -20.80
N THR A 329 13.80 16.04 -20.22
CA THR A 329 13.26 14.90 -19.50
C THR A 329 13.19 13.66 -20.41
N LYS A 330 13.80 12.56 -19.99
CA LYS A 330 13.87 11.30 -20.74
C LYS A 330 12.77 10.32 -20.36
N TYR A 331 12.34 10.33 -19.11
CA TYR A 331 11.33 9.43 -18.57
C TYR A 331 10.74 9.98 -17.27
N ILE A 332 9.60 9.43 -16.86
CA ILE A 332 8.96 9.70 -15.58
C ILE A 332 9.16 8.49 -14.65
N GLU A 333 9.86 8.68 -13.55
CA GLU A 333 10.13 7.63 -12.56
C GLU A 333 9.01 7.59 -11.51
N THR A 334 8.06 6.66 -11.67
CA THR A 334 6.95 6.54 -10.72
C THR A 334 6.25 5.18 -10.80
N VAL A 335 5.69 4.73 -9.68
CA VAL A 335 4.89 3.50 -9.65
C VAL A 335 3.55 3.75 -10.34
N VAL A 336 3.30 2.99 -11.40
CA VAL A 336 2.06 2.99 -12.22
C VAL A 336 1.37 1.62 -12.25
N THR A 337 1.76 0.71 -11.36
CA THR A 337 1.16 -0.62 -11.21
C THR A 337 0.14 -0.65 -10.07
N GLY A 338 -0.69 -1.70 -10.01
CA GLY A 338 -1.73 -1.81 -8.98
C GLY A 338 -2.77 -0.69 -9.10
N SER A 339 -3.18 -0.11 -7.97
CA SER A 339 -4.15 1.01 -7.98
C SER A 339 -3.63 2.24 -8.72
N MET A 340 -2.30 2.43 -8.80
CA MET A 340 -1.72 3.58 -9.51
C MET A 340 -1.88 3.51 -11.03
N GLY A 341 -2.27 2.35 -11.59
CA GLY A 341 -2.55 2.20 -13.02
C GLY A 341 -3.67 3.13 -13.51
N GLN A 342 -4.58 3.55 -12.63
CA GLN A 342 -5.65 4.49 -12.96
C GLN A 342 -5.14 5.87 -13.41
N TYR A 343 -3.91 6.25 -13.02
CA TYR A 343 -3.32 7.55 -13.37
C TYR A 343 -2.57 7.54 -14.69
N VAL A 344 -2.35 6.39 -15.33
CA VAL A 344 -1.59 6.29 -16.59
C VAL A 344 -2.14 7.21 -17.70
N PRO A 345 -3.46 7.28 -17.96
CA PRO A 345 -3.99 8.18 -18.99
C PRO A 345 -3.69 9.66 -18.69
N THR A 346 -3.88 10.09 -17.44
CA THR A 346 -3.61 11.46 -16.99
C THR A 346 -2.12 11.79 -17.10
N MET A 347 -1.26 10.84 -16.73
CA MET A 347 0.19 10.97 -16.89
C MET A 347 0.60 11.12 -18.35
N ASN A 348 0.06 10.29 -19.25
CA ASN A 348 0.34 10.38 -20.69
C ASN A 348 -0.10 11.73 -21.27
N TYR A 349 -1.25 12.25 -20.85
CA TYR A 349 -1.73 13.58 -21.24
C TYR A 349 -0.72 14.67 -20.89
N TYR A 350 -0.23 14.72 -19.64
CA TYR A 350 0.69 15.77 -19.20
C TYR A 350 2.13 15.58 -19.66
N CYS A 351 2.57 14.34 -19.81
CA CYS A 351 3.95 13.99 -20.12
C CYS A 351 4.20 13.74 -21.62
N ASN A 352 3.18 13.86 -22.46
CA ASN A 352 3.27 13.62 -23.90
C ASN A 352 3.87 12.24 -24.22
N ASP A 353 3.34 11.22 -23.56
CA ASP A 353 3.74 9.80 -23.71
C ASP A 353 5.24 9.53 -23.42
N LEU A 354 5.89 10.35 -22.59
CA LEU A 354 7.20 9.99 -22.02
C LEU A 354 7.12 8.63 -21.31
N PRO A 355 8.17 7.78 -21.39
CA PRO A 355 8.19 6.49 -20.72
C PRO A 355 7.89 6.60 -19.23
N LEU A 356 6.90 5.84 -18.76
CA LEU A 356 6.53 5.74 -17.34
C LEU A 356 7.27 4.55 -16.71
N VAL A 357 8.32 4.84 -15.95
CA VAL A 357 9.27 3.83 -15.46
C VAL A 357 8.92 3.47 -14.01
N SER A 358 8.30 2.30 -13.83
CA SER A 358 7.99 1.72 -12.52
C SER A 358 9.13 0.81 -12.05
N THR A 359 9.95 1.29 -11.12
CA THR A 359 11.29 0.71 -10.86
C THR A 359 11.34 -0.38 -9.80
N THR A 360 10.51 -0.29 -8.76
CA THR A 360 10.69 -1.10 -7.54
C THR A 360 9.35 -1.52 -6.97
N TYR A 361 9.28 -2.75 -6.47
CA TYR A 361 8.19 -3.22 -5.63
C TYR A 361 8.72 -3.48 -4.21
N GLY A 362 8.06 -2.87 -3.22
CA GLY A 362 8.48 -2.89 -1.83
C GLY A 362 7.34 -2.53 -0.89
N SER A 363 7.53 -2.84 0.39
CA SER A 363 6.60 -2.57 1.47
C SER A 363 7.33 -2.16 2.76
N SER A 364 6.58 -1.97 3.85
CA SER A 364 7.16 -1.70 5.17
C SER A 364 7.79 -2.94 5.79
N GLU A 365 7.38 -4.14 5.38
CA GLU A 365 7.92 -5.43 5.82
C GLU A 365 9.29 -5.71 5.17
N THR A 366 9.42 -5.44 3.86
CA THR A 366 10.66 -5.65 3.10
C THR A 366 10.62 -4.97 1.72
N THR A 367 11.80 -4.81 1.09
CA THR A 367 11.90 -4.53 -0.34
C THR A 367 11.92 -5.86 -1.08
N PHE A 368 11.08 -6.06 -2.11
CA PHE A 368 10.97 -7.35 -2.79
C PHE A 368 11.90 -7.43 -4.00
N GLY A 369 11.74 -6.51 -4.95
CA GLY A 369 12.32 -6.67 -6.26
C GLY A 369 12.28 -5.40 -7.09
N ILE A 370 12.92 -5.49 -8.26
CA ILE A 370 13.02 -4.39 -9.21
C ILE A 370 12.50 -4.80 -10.59
N ASN A 371 12.07 -3.81 -11.37
CA ASN A 371 11.78 -4.02 -12.78
C ASN A 371 13.10 -4.04 -13.57
N VAL A 372 13.41 -5.19 -14.18
CA VAL A 372 14.62 -5.40 -14.99
C VAL A 372 14.47 -4.92 -16.43
N ASP A 373 13.23 -4.64 -16.87
CA ASP A 373 12.89 -4.00 -18.15
C ASP A 373 12.14 -2.69 -17.89
N PRO A 374 12.86 -1.61 -17.51
CA PRO A 374 12.24 -0.37 -17.05
C PRO A 374 11.44 0.38 -18.14
N LEU A 375 11.64 0.06 -19.43
CA LEU A 375 10.96 0.73 -20.55
C LEU A 375 9.77 -0.06 -21.11
N CYS A 376 9.41 -1.20 -20.49
CA CYS A 376 8.18 -1.90 -20.83
C CYS A 376 6.94 -1.00 -20.60
N LYS A 377 5.82 -1.36 -21.23
CA LYS A 377 4.57 -0.65 -21.03
C LYS A 377 4.05 -0.85 -19.60
N PRO A 378 3.32 0.12 -19.02
CA PRO A 378 2.78 0.02 -17.67
C PRO A 378 2.01 -1.28 -17.38
N GLU A 379 1.26 -1.78 -18.35
CA GLU A 379 0.49 -3.03 -18.26
C GLU A 379 1.35 -4.31 -18.24
N ASP A 380 2.59 -4.24 -18.71
CA ASP A 380 3.53 -5.38 -18.83
C ASP A 380 4.54 -5.43 -17.67
N VAL A 381 4.55 -4.40 -16.81
CA VAL A 381 5.51 -4.29 -15.69
C VAL A 381 5.48 -5.54 -14.81
N SER A 382 6.66 -6.13 -14.65
CA SER A 382 6.91 -7.28 -13.78
C SER A 382 8.19 -7.07 -12.97
N TYR A 383 8.18 -7.44 -11.70
CA TYR A 383 9.29 -7.22 -10.77
C TYR A 383 10.04 -8.53 -10.52
N ALA A 384 11.33 -8.55 -10.86
CA ALA A 384 12.22 -9.65 -10.50
C ALA A 384 12.55 -9.56 -9.01
N PHE A 385 12.18 -10.57 -8.23
CA PHE A 385 12.46 -10.61 -6.81
C PHE A 385 13.97 -10.79 -6.56
N MET A 386 14.51 -10.01 -5.64
CA MET A 386 15.94 -10.04 -5.31
C MET A 386 16.15 -10.99 -4.12
N PRO A 387 16.76 -12.17 -4.31
CA PRO A 387 16.77 -13.24 -3.31
C PRO A 387 17.65 -12.93 -2.09
N ASN A 388 18.35 -11.81 -2.06
CA ASN A 388 19.15 -11.35 -0.92
C ASN A 388 18.39 -10.39 0.01
N MET A 389 17.14 -10.04 -0.29
CA MET A 389 16.39 -9.04 0.48
C MET A 389 15.77 -9.63 1.76
N SER A 390 15.07 -10.74 1.61
CA SER A 390 14.40 -11.49 2.68
C SER A 390 14.19 -12.91 2.19
N TYR A 391 13.93 -13.85 3.09
CA TYR A 391 13.53 -15.19 2.69
C TYR A 391 12.05 -15.16 2.29
N PHE A 392 11.75 -15.64 1.08
CA PHE A 392 10.46 -15.52 0.43
C PHE A 392 9.84 -16.90 0.22
N GLU A 393 8.61 -17.01 0.69
CA GLU A 393 7.71 -18.13 0.43
C GLU A 393 6.43 -17.59 -0.22
N PHE A 394 5.62 -18.49 -0.80
CA PHE A 394 4.47 -18.12 -1.60
C PHE A 394 3.29 -19.05 -1.35
N ILE A 395 2.16 -18.52 -0.91
CA ILE A 395 0.90 -19.27 -0.78
C ILE A 395 0.23 -19.29 -2.15
N THR A 396 -0.11 -20.47 -2.66
CA THR A 396 -0.89 -20.64 -3.88
C THR A 396 -2.29 -20.02 -3.75
N MET A 397 -2.67 -19.18 -4.73
CA MET A 397 -4.00 -18.56 -4.79
C MET A 397 -4.93 -19.25 -5.79
N ASP A 398 -4.36 -20.05 -6.70
CA ASP A 398 -5.10 -20.82 -7.70
C ASP A 398 -5.26 -22.28 -7.23
N GLY A 399 -6.51 -22.78 -7.22
CA GLY A 399 -6.86 -24.15 -6.82
C GLY A 399 -7.35 -24.30 -5.38
N ASP A 400 -7.79 -25.51 -5.01
CA ASP A 400 -8.42 -25.78 -3.70
C ASP A 400 -7.42 -25.90 -2.54
N LYS A 401 -6.13 -26.15 -2.83
CA LYS A 401 -5.08 -26.29 -1.82
C LYS A 401 -4.22 -25.03 -1.76
N ARG A 402 -4.11 -24.45 -0.55
CA ARG A 402 -3.21 -23.35 -0.25
C ARG A 402 -1.85 -23.88 0.22
N ASP A 403 -1.13 -24.52 -0.70
CA ASP A 403 0.24 -24.96 -0.46
C ASP A 403 1.20 -23.76 -0.43
N VAL A 404 2.26 -23.87 0.38
CA VAL A 404 3.31 -22.86 0.52
C VAL A 404 4.57 -23.34 -0.18
N VAL A 405 5.05 -22.58 -1.17
CA VAL A 405 6.22 -22.94 -2.00
C VAL A 405 7.35 -21.92 -1.83
N ASP A 406 8.59 -22.33 -2.10
CA ASP A 406 9.74 -21.41 -2.11
C ASP A 406 9.77 -20.53 -3.36
N LEU A 407 10.60 -19.48 -3.32
CA LEU A 407 10.82 -18.58 -4.45
C LEU A 407 11.16 -19.28 -5.76
N GLN A 408 12.03 -20.29 -5.74
CA GLN A 408 12.41 -21.02 -6.97
C GLN A 408 11.32 -21.96 -7.50
N ASP A 409 10.30 -22.29 -6.70
CA ASP A 409 9.32 -23.33 -6.99
C ASP A 409 7.96 -22.77 -7.47
N VAL A 410 7.85 -21.44 -7.60
CA VAL A 410 6.68 -20.79 -8.18
C VAL A 410 6.52 -21.16 -9.65
N LYS A 411 5.27 -21.21 -10.13
CA LYS A 411 4.94 -21.66 -11.48
C LYS A 411 4.48 -20.50 -12.36
N LEU A 412 4.95 -20.48 -13.61
CA LEU A 412 4.53 -19.51 -14.62
C LEU A 412 3.01 -19.52 -14.79
N GLY A 413 2.40 -18.34 -14.81
CA GLY A 413 0.96 -18.17 -14.98
C GLY A 413 0.13 -18.42 -13.71
N CYS A 414 0.75 -18.80 -12.59
CA CYS A 414 0.06 -18.98 -11.31
C CYS A 414 0.14 -17.72 -10.44
N SER A 415 -0.91 -17.51 -9.64
CA SER A 415 -1.07 -16.43 -8.68
C SER A 415 -0.70 -16.88 -7.27
N TYR A 416 -0.01 -16.01 -6.54
CA TYR A 416 0.49 -16.28 -5.19
C TYR A 416 0.33 -15.09 -4.26
N GLU A 417 0.20 -15.37 -2.97
CA GLU A 417 0.43 -14.40 -1.90
C GLU A 417 1.85 -14.56 -1.34
N PRO A 418 2.68 -13.50 -1.31
CA PRO A 418 4.03 -13.58 -0.77
C PRO A 418 4.00 -13.64 0.76
N VAL A 419 4.90 -14.46 1.28
CA VAL A 419 5.17 -14.69 2.70
C VAL A 419 6.63 -14.37 2.98
N VAL A 420 6.90 -13.57 4.00
CA VAL A 420 8.21 -12.96 4.24
C VAL A 420 8.79 -13.40 5.58
N THR A 421 10.06 -13.78 5.55
CA THR A 421 10.92 -13.87 6.74
C THR A 421 12.07 -12.88 6.60
N ASN A 422 12.20 -11.93 7.53
CA ASN A 422 13.13 -10.80 7.42
C ASN A 422 14.15 -10.70 8.56
N PHE A 423 15.05 -9.72 8.47
CA PHE A 423 16.11 -9.44 9.45
C PHE A 423 15.66 -8.64 10.68
N ALA A 424 14.35 -8.45 10.88
CA ALA A 424 13.78 -7.67 11.98
C ALA A 424 12.75 -8.47 12.80
N GLY A 425 12.76 -9.79 12.69
CA GLY A 425 11.93 -10.67 13.51
C GLY A 425 10.53 -10.92 12.97
N LEU A 426 10.27 -10.65 11.69
CA LEU A 426 9.10 -11.18 11.01
C LEU A 426 9.45 -12.56 10.45
N TYR A 427 8.72 -13.59 10.86
CA TYR A 427 8.90 -14.98 10.41
C TYR A 427 7.62 -15.47 9.77
N ARG A 428 7.72 -15.90 8.50
CA ARG A 428 6.61 -16.38 7.67
C ARG A 428 5.36 -15.48 7.72
N MET A 429 5.59 -14.17 7.64
CA MET A 429 4.54 -13.14 7.65
C MET A 429 3.87 -13.03 6.28
N ARG A 430 2.55 -13.18 6.23
CA ARG A 430 1.72 -12.88 5.06
C ARG A 430 1.70 -11.38 4.77
N VAL A 431 1.97 -11.01 3.52
CA VAL A 431 1.98 -9.60 3.09
C VAL A 431 0.58 -9.10 2.72
N GLY A 432 -0.30 -10.01 2.27
CA GLY A 432 -1.64 -9.68 1.77
C GLY A 432 -1.68 -9.16 0.34
N ASP A 433 -0.58 -9.24 -0.41
CA ASP A 433 -0.55 -8.89 -1.84
C ASP A 433 -0.77 -10.15 -2.70
N VAL A 434 -1.34 -10.00 -3.89
CA VAL A 434 -1.53 -11.08 -4.87
C VAL A 434 -0.68 -10.78 -6.09
N LEU A 435 0.18 -11.74 -6.44
CA LEU A 435 1.20 -11.62 -7.47
C LEU A 435 1.05 -12.73 -8.50
N LEU A 436 1.12 -12.38 -9.78
CA LEU A 436 1.11 -13.34 -10.89
C LEU A 436 2.53 -13.55 -11.41
N VAL A 437 2.97 -14.80 -11.53
CA VAL A 437 4.25 -15.11 -12.17
C VAL A 437 4.12 -14.92 -13.68
N THR A 438 4.88 -13.98 -14.24
CA THR A 438 4.84 -13.63 -15.67
C THR A 438 6.07 -14.09 -16.45
N GLY A 439 7.13 -14.48 -15.75
CA GLY A 439 8.38 -14.92 -16.37
C GLY A 439 9.45 -15.19 -15.34
N PHE A 440 10.66 -15.44 -15.84
CA PHE A 440 11.86 -15.62 -15.02
C PHE A 440 13.01 -14.85 -15.67
N TYR A 441 13.72 -14.05 -14.88
CA TYR A 441 14.99 -13.46 -15.28
C TYR A 441 16.10 -14.36 -14.76
N ASN A 442 16.76 -15.09 -15.66
CA ASN A 442 17.54 -16.28 -15.31
C ASN A 442 16.66 -17.27 -14.51
N ASN A 443 16.98 -17.54 -13.24
CA ASN A 443 16.19 -18.39 -12.35
C ASN A 443 15.31 -17.59 -11.38
N ALA A 444 15.40 -16.26 -11.37
CA ALA A 444 14.60 -15.42 -10.47
C ALA A 444 13.22 -15.16 -11.08
N PRO A 445 12.13 -15.55 -10.40
CA PRO A 445 10.79 -15.27 -10.89
C PRO A 445 10.50 -13.78 -10.98
N GLN A 446 9.75 -13.41 -12.01
CA GLN A 446 9.23 -12.08 -12.24
C GLN A 446 7.73 -12.08 -11.94
N PHE A 447 7.31 -11.11 -11.13
CA PHE A 447 5.94 -11.02 -10.65
C PHE A 447 5.26 -9.74 -11.14
N LYS A 448 4.10 -9.89 -11.75
CA LYS A 448 3.16 -8.80 -11.97
C LYS A 448 2.29 -8.63 -10.73
N PHE A 449 2.24 -7.41 -10.21
CA PHE A 449 1.34 -7.08 -9.11
C PHE A 449 -0.12 -7.11 -9.61
N VAL A 450 -0.97 -7.94 -8.99
CA VAL A 450 -2.38 -8.04 -9.36
C VAL A 450 -3.21 -7.10 -8.48
N ARG A 451 -3.17 -7.30 -7.17
CA ARG A 451 -3.94 -6.51 -6.19
C ARG A 451 -3.39 -6.72 -4.79
N ARG A 452 -3.81 -5.87 -3.86
CA ARG A 452 -3.77 -6.20 -2.43
C ARG A 452 -5.09 -6.85 -2.06
N GLU A 453 -5.04 -7.97 -1.34
CA GLU A 453 -6.22 -8.69 -0.87
C GLU A 453 -7.10 -7.75 -0.01
N ASN A 454 -8.41 -7.91 -0.15
CA ASN A 454 -9.46 -7.14 0.55
C ASN A 454 -9.56 -5.63 0.26
N VAL A 455 -8.62 -5.01 -0.48
CA VAL A 455 -8.70 -3.57 -0.80
C VAL A 455 -9.77 -3.31 -1.87
N VAL A 456 -10.74 -2.44 -1.54
CA VAL A 456 -11.83 -2.03 -2.45
C VAL A 456 -11.61 -0.63 -3.03
N LEU A 457 -11.11 0.32 -2.23
CA LEU A 457 -10.90 1.71 -2.63
C LEU A 457 -9.48 2.18 -2.29
N SER A 458 -8.88 2.96 -3.19
CA SER A 458 -7.55 3.55 -3.04
C SER A 458 -7.36 4.69 -4.04
N ILE A 459 -7.14 5.91 -3.55
CA ILE A 459 -6.79 7.08 -4.37
C ILE A 459 -5.27 7.32 -4.33
N ASP A 460 -4.69 7.34 -3.13
CA ASP A 460 -3.26 7.59 -2.90
C ASP A 460 -2.67 6.45 -2.05
N SER A 461 -2.19 6.74 -0.84
CA SER A 461 -1.64 5.71 0.04
C SER A 461 -2.71 4.93 0.81
N ASP A 462 -3.93 5.48 0.89
CA ASP A 462 -5.13 4.89 1.48
C ASP A 462 -5.51 3.57 0.82
N LYS A 463 -5.95 2.62 1.65
CA LYS A 463 -6.28 1.25 1.27
C LYS A 463 -7.50 0.79 2.07
N THR A 464 -8.67 1.31 1.74
CA THR A 464 -9.91 0.93 2.40
C THR A 464 -10.33 -0.46 1.93
N ASN A 465 -10.55 -1.35 2.89
CA ASN A 465 -11.05 -2.70 2.61
C ASN A 465 -12.59 -2.79 2.70
N GLU A 466 -13.16 -3.91 2.29
CA GLU A 466 -14.62 -4.12 2.30
C GLU A 466 -15.23 -4.00 3.71
N GLU A 467 -14.53 -4.48 4.74
CA GLU A 467 -14.98 -4.42 6.12
C GLU A 467 -14.99 -2.99 6.66
N ASP A 468 -13.95 -2.20 6.37
CA ASP A 468 -13.87 -0.78 6.73
C ASP A 468 -15.00 0.00 6.07
N LEU A 469 -15.24 -0.25 4.77
CA LEU A 469 -16.32 0.39 4.02
C LEU A 469 -17.69 0.00 4.59
N PHE A 470 -17.91 -1.27 4.89
CA PHE A 470 -19.15 -1.76 5.49
C PHE A 470 -19.40 -1.15 6.88
N LYS A 471 -18.35 -1.06 7.73
CA LYS A 471 -18.42 -0.39 9.03
C LYS A 471 -18.77 1.09 8.88
N ALA A 472 -18.14 1.79 7.94
CA ALA A 472 -18.40 3.21 7.70
C ALA A 472 -19.83 3.46 7.19
N VAL A 473 -20.29 2.65 6.22
CA VAL A 473 -21.68 2.73 5.72
C VAL A 473 -22.69 2.35 6.80
N SER A 474 -22.35 1.45 7.73
CA SER A 474 -23.19 1.13 8.88
C SER A 474 -23.40 2.34 9.81
N GLN A 475 -22.43 3.25 9.93
CA GLN A 475 -22.63 4.50 10.67
C GLN A 475 -23.54 5.47 9.91
N ALA A 476 -23.38 5.60 8.58
CA ALA A 476 -24.30 6.38 7.76
C ALA A 476 -25.73 5.84 7.80
N LYS A 477 -25.91 4.51 7.87
CA LYS A 477 -27.22 3.89 8.03
C LYS A 477 -27.96 4.40 9.27
N LEU A 478 -27.27 4.60 10.40
CA LEU A 478 -27.88 5.16 11.63
C LEU A 478 -28.40 6.59 11.40
N VAL A 479 -27.68 7.39 10.62
CA VAL A 479 -28.09 8.76 10.25
C VAL A 479 -29.33 8.72 9.35
N LEU A 480 -29.34 7.86 8.32
CA LEU A 480 -30.49 7.65 7.45
C LEU A 480 -31.72 7.18 8.23
N ASP A 481 -31.52 6.21 9.13
CA ASP A 481 -32.56 5.65 9.99
C ASP A 481 -33.23 6.70 10.86
N SER A 482 -32.43 7.62 11.43
CA SER A 482 -32.93 8.75 12.23
C SER A 482 -33.66 9.82 11.41
N SER A 483 -33.45 9.81 10.10
CA SER A 483 -34.05 10.75 9.14
C SER A 483 -35.27 10.16 8.42
N GLY A 484 -35.76 8.99 8.86
CA GLY A 484 -36.92 8.33 8.24
C GLY A 484 -36.61 7.58 6.94
N LEU A 485 -35.33 7.34 6.62
CA LEU A 485 -34.88 6.63 5.44
C LEU A 485 -34.30 5.26 5.81
N ILE A 486 -34.37 4.31 4.89
CA ILE A 486 -33.78 2.97 4.99
C ILE A 486 -32.77 2.84 3.85
N LEU A 487 -31.54 2.47 4.20
CA LEU A 487 -30.54 2.03 3.23
C LEU A 487 -30.92 0.66 2.65
N VAL A 488 -31.16 0.58 1.34
CA VAL A 488 -31.48 -0.66 0.62
C VAL A 488 -30.20 -1.41 0.29
N ASP A 489 -29.31 -0.80 -0.49
CA ASP A 489 -28.01 -1.36 -0.85
C ASP A 489 -27.03 -0.22 -1.22
N PHE A 490 -25.76 -0.58 -1.40
CA PHE A 490 -24.72 0.35 -1.79
C PHE A 490 -23.58 -0.30 -2.57
N THR A 491 -22.87 0.51 -3.36
CA THR A 491 -21.57 0.16 -3.95
C THR A 491 -20.67 1.39 -3.98
N SER A 492 -19.43 1.25 -4.45
CA SER A 492 -18.43 2.32 -4.43
C SER A 492 -17.56 2.36 -5.68
N TYR A 493 -16.87 3.48 -5.86
CA TYR A 493 -15.88 3.70 -6.91
C TYR A 493 -14.83 4.74 -6.45
N ALA A 494 -13.61 4.64 -6.96
CA ALA A 494 -12.54 5.61 -6.73
C ALA A 494 -12.47 6.56 -7.94
N ASP A 495 -12.98 7.79 -7.77
CA ASP A 495 -13.07 8.78 -8.84
C ASP A 495 -11.75 9.55 -8.96
N THR A 496 -11.17 9.50 -10.16
CA THR A 496 -9.92 10.20 -10.51
C THR A 496 -10.09 11.16 -11.69
N SER A 497 -11.35 11.44 -12.07
CA SER A 497 -11.69 12.40 -13.13
C SER A 497 -11.38 13.85 -12.72
N THR A 498 -11.47 14.14 -11.41
CA THR A 498 -11.09 15.41 -10.78
C THR A 498 -9.86 15.22 -9.89
N PHE A 499 -9.21 16.33 -9.54
CA PHE A 499 -8.07 16.33 -8.63
C PHE A 499 -8.29 17.25 -7.42
N PRO A 500 -8.00 16.80 -6.18
CA PRO A 500 -7.64 15.42 -5.82
C PRO A 500 -8.79 14.45 -6.14
N GLY A 501 -8.44 13.19 -6.43
CA GLY A 501 -9.44 12.14 -6.60
C GLY A 501 -10.14 11.83 -5.27
N HIS A 502 -11.31 11.21 -5.29
CA HIS A 502 -12.14 11.00 -4.10
C HIS A 502 -12.94 9.70 -4.18
N TYR A 503 -13.51 9.30 -3.04
CA TYR A 503 -14.40 8.15 -2.97
C TYR A 503 -15.82 8.56 -3.35
N VAL A 504 -16.45 7.75 -4.20
CA VAL A 504 -17.87 7.87 -4.56
C VAL A 504 -18.61 6.65 -4.03
N LEU A 505 -19.71 6.89 -3.31
CA LEU A 505 -20.63 5.84 -2.87
C LEU A 505 -21.98 6.01 -3.57
N TYR A 506 -22.42 4.96 -4.26
CA TYR A 506 -23.78 4.88 -4.78
C TYR A 506 -24.67 4.24 -3.74
N VAL A 507 -25.77 4.91 -3.40
CA VAL A 507 -26.63 4.55 -2.27
C VAL A 507 -28.08 4.52 -2.74
N GLU A 508 -28.75 3.37 -2.61
CA GLU A 508 -30.19 3.24 -2.84
C GLU A 508 -30.91 3.33 -1.50
N VAL A 509 -31.92 4.19 -1.41
CA VAL A 509 -32.68 4.46 -0.19
C VAL A 509 -34.18 4.34 -0.41
N LYS A 510 -34.91 3.94 0.62
CA LYS A 510 -36.39 3.93 0.65
C LYS A 510 -36.91 4.68 1.86
N ALA A 511 -38.08 5.29 1.76
CA ALA A 511 -38.75 5.91 2.91
C ALA A 511 -39.29 4.85 3.88
N LYS A 512 -39.26 5.12 5.19
CA LYS A 512 -39.94 4.28 6.19
C LYS A 512 -41.46 4.36 6.02
N GLU A 513 -42.14 3.23 6.23
CA GLU A 513 -43.61 3.14 6.17
C GLU A 513 -44.27 4.22 7.05
N GLY A 514 -45.17 5.02 6.45
CA GLY A 514 -45.85 6.14 7.11
C GLY A 514 -45.33 7.55 6.74
N SER A 515 -44.21 7.65 6.02
CA SER A 515 -43.77 8.90 5.39
C SER A 515 -44.34 9.00 3.96
N ASN A 516 -45.28 9.92 3.73
CA ASN A 516 -45.92 10.10 2.41
C ASN A 516 -45.07 10.91 1.42
N HIS A 517 -43.88 11.39 1.80
CA HIS A 517 -42.98 12.15 0.93
C HIS A 517 -41.53 11.71 1.11
N PHE A 518 -40.93 11.20 0.04
CA PHE A 518 -39.48 11.09 -0.10
C PHE A 518 -38.93 12.50 -0.40
N GLU A 519 -38.67 13.27 0.65
CA GLU A 519 -37.87 14.49 0.53
C GLU A 519 -36.43 14.17 0.90
N LEU A 520 -35.51 14.41 -0.04
CA LEU A 520 -34.09 14.29 0.24
C LEU A 520 -33.68 15.39 1.21
N ASN A 521 -33.31 14.98 2.42
CA ASN A 521 -32.68 15.86 3.38
C ASN A 521 -31.18 15.96 3.05
N GLU A 522 -30.78 16.99 2.33
CA GLU A 522 -29.36 17.23 1.98
C GLU A 522 -28.45 17.27 3.22
N GLU A 523 -28.96 17.78 4.34
CA GLU A 523 -28.23 17.82 5.61
C GLU A 523 -27.95 16.39 6.13
N ALA A 524 -28.93 15.49 6.01
CA ALA A 524 -28.78 14.09 6.43
C ALA A 524 -27.70 13.38 5.60
N PHE A 525 -27.67 13.59 4.28
CA PHE A 525 -26.67 12.98 3.42
C PHE A 525 -25.27 13.62 3.56
N SER A 526 -25.17 14.94 3.74
CA SER A 526 -23.90 15.59 4.10
C SER A 526 -23.36 15.08 5.44
N LYS A 527 -24.26 14.81 6.40
CA LYS A 527 -23.91 14.14 7.66
C LYS A 527 -23.49 12.69 7.44
N CYS A 528 -24.14 11.96 6.52
CA CYS A 528 -23.70 10.62 6.11
C CYS A 528 -22.27 10.63 5.56
N CYS A 529 -21.94 11.54 4.64
CA CYS A 529 -20.57 11.68 4.12
C CYS A 529 -19.57 11.91 5.26
N SER A 530 -19.92 12.78 6.22
CA SER A 530 -19.07 13.09 7.36
C SER A 530 -18.83 11.87 8.26
N VAL A 531 -19.88 11.15 8.67
CA VAL A 531 -19.72 9.97 9.54
C VAL A 531 -18.99 8.81 8.85
N ILE A 532 -19.09 8.72 7.52
CA ILE A 532 -18.30 7.77 6.74
C ILE A 532 -16.82 8.16 6.79
N GLU A 533 -16.46 9.40 6.43
CA GLU A 533 -15.07 9.88 6.51
C GLU A 533 -14.47 9.70 7.92
N ASP A 534 -15.26 9.98 8.95
CA ASP A 534 -14.86 9.84 10.36
C ASP A 534 -14.69 8.38 10.79
N SER A 535 -15.33 7.43 10.09
CA SER A 535 -15.22 5.99 10.36
C SER A 535 -14.07 5.33 9.60
N LEU A 536 -13.55 5.97 8.56
CA LEU A 536 -12.40 5.47 7.80
C LEU A 536 -11.09 5.60 8.60
N ASP A 537 -10.07 4.88 8.14
CA ASP A 537 -8.82 4.74 8.86
C ASP A 537 -7.97 6.03 8.91
N ASN A 538 -6.91 5.99 9.73
CA ASN A 538 -6.03 7.14 9.90
C ASN A 538 -5.24 7.49 8.63
N VAL A 539 -5.07 6.56 7.69
CA VAL A 539 -4.39 6.82 6.41
C VAL A 539 -5.30 7.65 5.50
N TYR A 540 -6.57 7.26 5.36
CA TYR A 540 -7.57 8.04 4.62
C TYR A 540 -7.69 9.45 5.21
N LYS A 541 -7.89 9.57 6.53
CA LYS A 541 -8.02 10.87 7.21
C LYS A 541 -6.79 11.75 7.02
N ARG A 542 -5.58 11.18 7.06
CA ARG A 542 -4.35 11.93 6.78
C ARG A 542 -4.32 12.41 5.32
N CYS A 543 -4.61 11.53 4.37
CA CYS A 543 -4.66 11.87 2.94
C CYS A 543 -5.68 13.00 2.67
N ARG A 544 -6.82 12.95 3.36
CA ARG A 544 -7.95 13.89 3.22
C ARG A 544 -7.75 15.26 3.89
N PHE A 545 -7.30 15.27 5.14
CA PHE A 545 -7.28 16.49 5.97
C PHE A 545 -5.90 17.12 6.12
N LYS A 546 -4.82 16.36 5.88
CA LYS A 546 -3.44 16.84 6.05
C LYS A 546 -2.67 16.94 4.74
N ASP A 547 -2.71 15.90 3.93
CA ASP A 547 -1.94 15.85 2.67
C ASP A 547 -2.67 16.48 1.48
N GLY A 548 -4.01 16.57 1.55
CA GLY A 548 -4.85 17.03 0.44
C GLY A 548 -4.75 16.15 -0.80
N SER A 549 -4.39 14.86 -0.63
CA SER A 549 -4.28 13.89 -1.72
C SER A 549 -5.58 13.13 -2.00
N VAL A 550 -6.57 13.25 -1.12
CA VAL A 550 -7.93 12.71 -1.28
C VAL A 550 -8.94 13.83 -1.13
N GLY A 551 -9.86 13.96 -2.09
CA GLY A 551 -10.96 14.93 -2.06
C GLY A 551 -12.11 14.52 -1.14
N PRO A 552 -13.11 15.39 -0.95
CA PRO A 552 -14.30 15.08 -0.15
C PRO A 552 -15.01 13.83 -0.67
N LEU A 553 -15.41 12.95 0.25
CA LEU A 553 -16.25 11.80 -0.11
C LEU A 553 -17.61 12.27 -0.62
N GLU A 554 -18.06 11.64 -1.70
CA GLU A 554 -19.30 11.93 -2.41
C GLU A 554 -20.30 10.79 -2.24
N ILE A 555 -21.54 11.10 -1.90
CA ILE A 555 -22.67 10.16 -2.00
C ILE A 555 -23.52 10.52 -3.22
N ARG A 556 -23.73 9.54 -4.09
CA ARG A 556 -24.65 9.58 -5.23
C ARG A 556 -25.88 8.73 -4.91
N VAL A 557 -27.02 9.38 -4.71
CA VAL A 557 -28.29 8.67 -4.46
C VAL A 557 -28.85 8.18 -5.78
N VAL A 558 -29.14 6.88 -5.87
CA VAL A 558 -29.68 6.26 -7.09
C VAL A 558 -31.18 6.01 -6.96
N ARG A 559 -31.85 5.85 -8.11
CA ARG A 559 -33.29 5.54 -8.18
C ARG A 559 -33.59 4.19 -7.51
N GLU A 560 -34.83 4.04 -7.03
CA GLU A 560 -35.34 2.76 -6.55
C GLU A 560 -35.19 1.67 -7.64
N GLU A 561 -34.87 0.43 -7.23
CA GLU A 561 -34.65 -0.73 -8.12
C GLU A 561 -33.38 -0.63 -8.99
N THR A 562 -32.47 0.32 -8.70
CA THR A 562 -31.18 0.43 -9.39
C THR A 562 -30.33 -0.80 -9.15
N PHE A 563 -30.24 -1.30 -7.91
CA PHE A 563 -29.41 -2.47 -7.62
C PHE A 563 -29.99 -3.78 -8.15
N ASP A 564 -31.31 -3.86 -8.33
CA ASP A 564 -31.97 -4.97 -9.03
C ASP A 564 -31.60 -4.95 -10.53
N SER A 565 -31.65 -3.76 -11.14
CA SER A 565 -31.22 -3.58 -12.53
C SER A 565 -29.72 -3.82 -12.73
N LEU A 566 -28.88 -3.45 -11.74
CA LEU A 566 -27.45 -3.76 -11.74
C LEU A 566 -27.19 -5.27 -11.66
N MET A 567 -27.98 -5.99 -10.85
CA MET A 567 -27.93 -7.45 -10.79
C MET A 567 -28.27 -8.06 -12.15
N GLU A 568 -29.35 -7.62 -12.80
CA GLU A 568 -29.70 -8.07 -14.15
C GLU A 568 -28.57 -7.80 -15.16
N PHE A 569 -27.98 -6.60 -15.12
CA PHE A 569 -26.81 -6.27 -15.93
C PHE A 569 -25.69 -7.30 -15.75
N PHE A 570 -25.29 -7.62 -14.51
CA PHE A 570 -24.23 -8.61 -14.28
C PHE A 570 -24.64 -10.03 -14.65
N ILE A 571 -25.91 -10.41 -14.49
CA ILE A 571 -26.42 -11.72 -14.92
C ILE A 571 -26.31 -11.85 -16.45
N THR A 572 -26.67 -10.82 -17.21
CA THR A 572 -26.51 -10.84 -18.68
C THR A 572 -25.06 -10.96 -19.13
N GLN A 573 -24.10 -10.55 -18.29
CA GLN A 573 -22.66 -10.72 -18.52
C GLN A 573 -22.12 -12.08 -18.04
N GLY A 574 -23.00 -12.99 -17.61
CA GLY A 574 -22.66 -14.37 -17.24
C GLY A 574 -22.61 -14.64 -15.73
N ALA A 575 -23.04 -13.71 -14.87
CA ALA A 575 -23.17 -13.99 -13.43
C ALA A 575 -24.36 -14.91 -13.14
N SER A 576 -24.21 -15.85 -12.20
CA SER A 576 -25.31 -16.71 -11.76
C SER A 576 -26.24 -15.98 -10.79
N ILE A 577 -27.55 -16.03 -11.06
CA ILE A 577 -28.58 -15.38 -10.22
C ILE A 577 -28.57 -15.90 -8.77
N GLY A 578 -28.30 -17.19 -8.56
CA GLY A 578 -28.30 -17.80 -7.22
C GLY A 578 -27.04 -17.51 -6.39
N GLN A 579 -26.04 -16.85 -6.97
CA GLN A 579 -24.77 -16.53 -6.32
C GLN A 579 -24.44 -15.04 -6.37
N TYR A 580 -25.31 -14.22 -6.96
CA TYR A 580 -25.08 -12.80 -7.08
C TYR A 580 -25.07 -12.13 -5.70
N LYS A 581 -24.05 -11.29 -5.51
CA LYS A 581 -23.99 -10.29 -4.44
C LYS A 581 -23.54 -9.00 -5.09
N THR A 582 -24.20 -7.90 -4.74
CA THR A 582 -23.80 -6.57 -5.20
C THR A 582 -22.31 -6.35 -4.91
N PRO A 583 -21.49 -6.10 -5.96
CA PRO A 583 -20.08 -5.79 -5.77
C PRO A 583 -19.95 -4.54 -4.92
N ARG A 584 -19.11 -4.57 -3.88
CA ARG A 584 -18.92 -3.40 -3.01
C ARG A 584 -18.08 -2.30 -3.64
N CYS A 585 -17.42 -2.58 -4.77
CA CYS A 585 -16.71 -1.62 -5.60
C CYS A 585 -16.85 -1.98 -7.09
N ILE A 586 -17.18 -0.99 -7.92
CA ILE A 586 -17.30 -1.13 -9.37
C ILE A 586 -16.02 -0.63 -10.05
N LYS A 587 -15.47 -1.43 -10.97
CA LYS A 587 -14.31 -1.05 -11.82
C LYS A 587 -14.60 -1.15 -13.32
N SER A 588 -15.73 -1.73 -13.70
CA SER A 588 -16.14 -1.85 -15.10
C SER A 588 -16.71 -0.52 -15.58
N GLY A 589 -16.15 0.05 -16.65
CA GLY A 589 -16.63 1.31 -17.23
C GLY A 589 -18.12 1.28 -17.59
N LYS A 590 -18.59 0.19 -18.20
CA LYS A 590 -20.01 0.02 -18.56
C LYS A 590 -20.94 -0.03 -17.34
N ALA A 591 -20.50 -0.70 -16.27
CA ALA A 591 -21.30 -0.74 -15.04
C ALA A 591 -21.31 0.63 -14.35
N LEU A 592 -20.20 1.39 -14.43
CA LEU A 592 -20.14 2.74 -13.89
C LEU A 592 -21.03 3.71 -14.68
N GLU A 593 -21.01 3.65 -16.01
CA GLU A 593 -21.93 4.41 -16.89
C GLU A 593 -23.40 4.12 -16.52
N PHE A 594 -23.75 2.84 -16.36
CA PHE A 594 -25.08 2.44 -15.90
C PHE A 594 -25.44 3.05 -14.53
N MET A 595 -24.53 3.00 -13.56
CA MET A 595 -24.77 3.59 -12.24
C MET A 595 -24.95 5.10 -12.30
N GLU A 596 -24.17 5.79 -13.14
CA GLU A 596 -24.30 7.24 -13.37
C GLU A 596 -25.66 7.61 -13.97
N ASP A 597 -26.14 6.84 -14.94
CA ASP A 597 -27.48 7.04 -15.52
C ASP A 597 -28.61 6.88 -14.48
N CYS A 598 -28.37 6.07 -13.45
CA CYS A 598 -29.30 5.81 -12.35
C CYS A 598 -29.29 6.85 -11.23
N VAL A 599 -28.39 7.83 -11.25
CA VAL A 599 -28.32 8.87 -10.21
C VAL A 599 -29.58 9.74 -10.27
N PHE A 600 -30.28 9.84 -9.12
CA PHE A 600 -31.54 10.56 -8.97
C PHE A 600 -31.33 12.02 -8.52
N VAL A 601 -30.24 12.32 -7.80
CA VAL A 601 -29.94 13.63 -7.18
C VAL A 601 -28.49 14.02 -7.38
N ALA A 602 -28.25 15.33 -7.53
CA ALA A 602 -26.92 15.90 -7.64
C ALA A 602 -26.05 15.57 -6.41
N LYS A 603 -24.92 14.93 -6.71
CA LYS A 603 -23.65 14.85 -5.97
C LYS A 603 -23.68 15.58 -4.61
N MET A 604 -23.78 14.82 -3.52
CA MET A 604 -23.76 15.36 -2.16
C MET A 604 -22.38 15.16 -1.54
N ASP A 605 -21.69 16.28 -1.31
CA ASP A 605 -20.41 16.33 -0.62
C ASP A 605 -20.58 16.98 0.75
N ARG A 606 -19.58 16.78 1.63
CA ARG A 606 -19.54 17.46 2.93
C ARG A 606 -19.62 18.99 2.74
N MET A 607 -20.69 19.62 3.25
CA MET A 607 -20.78 21.08 3.29
C MET A 607 -19.67 21.66 4.19
N TYR A 608 -18.67 22.30 3.59
CA TYR A 608 -17.76 23.18 4.34
C TYR A 608 -18.41 24.56 4.48
N GLY A 609 -18.70 24.97 5.72
CA GLY A 609 -18.79 26.38 6.04
C GLY A 609 -17.48 27.06 5.63
N LYS A 610 -17.56 28.15 4.86
CA LYS A 610 -16.39 28.91 4.39
C LYS A 610 -15.54 29.37 5.59
N GLY A 611 -14.44 28.68 5.87
CA GLY A 611 -13.43 29.11 6.82
C GLY A 611 -12.36 28.02 7.02
N PRO A 612 -11.07 28.38 7.16
CA PRO A 612 -10.04 27.41 7.52
C PRO A 612 -10.35 26.86 8.92
N VAL A 613 -10.35 25.53 9.05
CA VAL A 613 -10.42 24.86 10.36
C VAL A 613 -9.12 25.17 11.11
N PRO A 614 -9.16 25.74 12.32
CA PRO A 614 -7.95 26.05 13.08
C PRO A 614 -7.20 24.75 13.47
N PRO A 615 -5.86 24.79 13.62
CA PRO A 615 -5.05 23.60 13.89
C PRO A 615 -5.27 22.90 15.25
N GLU A 616 -6.23 23.33 16.07
CA GLU A 616 -6.25 23.01 17.51
C GLU A 616 -7.33 22.01 17.97
N THR A 617 -8.06 21.33 17.06
CA THR A 617 -9.10 20.34 17.47
C THR A 617 -8.78 18.88 17.15
N LEU A 618 -7.53 18.57 16.80
CA LEU A 618 -7.00 17.20 16.81
C LEU A 618 -5.99 17.04 17.94
N ALA A 619 -6.44 17.26 19.18
CA ALA A 619 -5.80 16.60 20.31
C ALA A 619 -6.10 15.11 20.15
N GLU A 620 -5.05 14.32 19.96
CA GLU A 620 -5.11 12.86 19.89
C GLU A 620 -5.68 12.31 21.21
N GLU A 621 -6.98 12.04 21.26
CA GLU A 621 -7.52 11.13 22.26
C GLU A 621 -7.11 9.70 21.87
N TYR A 622 -5.95 9.29 22.36
CA TYR A 622 -5.57 7.87 22.41
C TYR A 622 -6.56 7.15 23.33
N PRO A 623 -7.13 5.99 22.93
CA PRO A 623 -8.04 5.24 23.77
C PRO A 623 -7.24 4.44 24.81
N TYR A 624 -6.68 5.13 25.79
CA TYR A 624 -6.22 4.53 27.05
C TYR A 624 -6.82 5.35 28.19
N SER A 625 -7.98 4.94 28.66
CA SER A 625 -8.53 5.44 29.91
C SER A 625 -7.66 4.91 31.05
N TRP A 626 -6.77 5.74 31.58
CA TRP A 626 -6.04 5.46 32.82
C TRP A 626 -7.05 5.38 33.96
N ASN A 627 -7.11 4.26 34.67
CA ASN A 627 -7.82 4.18 35.94
C ASN A 627 -6.87 4.62 37.08
N GLU A 628 -7.41 5.11 38.20
CA GLU A 628 -6.61 5.60 39.34
C GLU A 628 -5.67 4.53 39.93
N SER A 629 -5.93 3.24 39.70
CA SER A 629 -5.04 2.15 40.09
C SER A 629 -3.72 2.11 39.28
N ASP A 630 -3.74 2.46 38.00
CA ASP A 630 -2.54 2.45 37.15
C ASP A 630 -1.57 3.58 37.51
N VAL A 631 -2.10 4.75 37.88
CA VAL A 631 -1.32 5.90 38.37
C VAL A 631 -0.71 5.59 39.74
N THR A 632 -1.42 4.85 40.58
CA THR A 632 -0.94 4.47 41.93
C THR A 632 0.19 3.42 41.84
N ALA A 633 0.13 2.48 40.89
CA ALA A 633 1.20 1.50 40.64
C ALA A 633 2.47 2.15 40.08
N MET A 634 2.33 3.18 39.24
CA MET A 634 3.46 3.96 38.72
C MET A 634 4.15 4.78 39.83
N MET A 635 3.38 5.42 40.71
CA MET A 635 3.91 6.22 41.83
C MET A 635 4.53 5.34 42.94
N SER A 636 4.03 4.13 43.15
CA SER A 636 4.61 3.15 44.08
C SER A 636 5.97 2.61 43.62
N SER A 637 6.32 2.75 42.34
CA SER A 637 7.60 2.28 41.79
C SER A 637 8.73 3.31 41.93
N PHE A 638 8.41 4.56 42.29
CA PHE A 638 9.38 5.65 42.47
C PHE A 638 9.78 5.90 43.94
N SER A 639 9.14 5.25 44.91
CA SER A 639 9.37 5.46 46.35
C SER A 639 10.47 4.57 46.97
N HIS A 640 11.29 3.88 46.17
CA HIS A 640 12.38 3.03 46.67
C HIS A 640 13.80 3.46 46.28
N ILE A 641 13.98 4.65 45.73
CA ILE A 641 15.32 5.18 45.47
C ILE A 641 15.35 6.64 45.94
N ILE A 642 15.80 6.85 47.18
CA ILE A 642 16.54 7.99 47.75
C ILE A 642 16.15 8.15 49.23
N GLU A 643 16.96 7.58 50.13
CA GLU A 643 17.13 8.05 51.50
C GLU A 643 18.55 8.62 51.62
N TYR A 644 18.71 9.82 52.18
CA TYR A 644 19.86 10.28 52.97
C TYR A 644 19.55 11.67 53.60
N PRO A 645 20.23 12.08 54.69
CA PRO A 645 19.59 12.54 55.92
C PRO A 645 19.65 14.06 56.16
N ALA A 646 18.96 14.46 57.23
CA ALA A 646 18.55 15.79 57.66
C ALA A 646 19.63 16.75 58.24
N ALA A 647 19.14 17.97 58.53
CA ALA A 647 19.69 19.11 59.32
C ALA A 647 20.54 20.14 58.52
N ASP A 648 20.39 21.47 58.65
CA ASP A 648 19.59 22.33 59.54
C ASP A 648 19.46 23.76 58.92
N GLY A 649 18.58 24.58 59.50
CA GLY A 649 18.02 25.84 58.96
C GLY A 649 18.92 27.07 58.82
N HIS A 650 18.45 28.08 58.06
CA HIS A 650 18.02 29.39 58.60
C HIS A 650 17.52 30.37 57.50
N GLU A 651 16.33 30.93 57.74
CA GLU A 651 15.82 32.32 57.55
C GLU A 651 16.01 33.06 56.21
N MET A 652 14.90 33.34 55.47
CA MET A 652 13.94 34.46 55.60
C MET A 652 14.38 35.79 54.92
N SER A 653 13.74 36.14 53.80
CA SER A 653 13.06 37.45 53.61
C SER A 653 12.40 37.57 52.22
N ASP A 654 11.07 37.48 52.24
CA ASP A 654 10.07 37.89 51.24
C ASP A 654 9.76 39.42 51.41
N PRO A 655 8.79 40.08 50.72
CA PRO A 655 8.10 39.91 49.42
C PRO A 655 7.93 41.33 48.74
N PRO A 656 6.82 41.81 48.10
CA PRO A 656 5.62 41.21 47.44
C PRO A 656 5.34 41.78 46.01
N VAL A 657 4.37 41.28 45.22
CA VAL A 657 2.93 41.71 45.15
C VAL A 657 2.28 40.85 44.03
N LYS A 658 1.36 39.91 44.34
CA LYS A 658 -0.14 40.02 44.35
C LYS A 658 -0.77 40.08 42.95
N LYS A 659 -1.95 39.54 42.64
CA LYS A 659 -2.96 38.66 43.27
C LYS A 659 -4.10 38.62 42.22
N GLU A 660 -4.88 37.54 42.10
CA GLU A 660 -6.32 37.44 42.44
C GLU A 660 -6.90 36.41 41.46
N LEU A 661 -7.88 35.53 41.73
CA LEU A 661 -8.88 35.23 42.77
C LEU A 661 -9.50 33.88 42.27
N ASP A 662 -10.15 32.97 42.99
CA ASP A 662 -10.47 32.73 44.40
C ASP A 662 -11.54 31.61 44.45
N LYS A 663 -11.77 31.07 45.66
CA LYS A 663 -12.97 30.37 46.18
C LYS A 663 -13.04 28.84 46.04
N SER A 664 -12.69 28.07 47.10
CA SER A 664 -13.41 27.79 48.39
C SER A 664 -14.37 26.60 48.24
N ASP A 665 -14.60 25.65 49.14
CA ASP A 665 -14.20 25.31 50.52
C ASP A 665 -14.66 23.83 50.72
N GLN A 666 -13.84 22.94 51.28
CA GLN A 666 -13.97 22.32 52.62
C GLN A 666 -15.33 21.75 53.09
N LEU A 667 -15.30 20.49 53.56
CA LEU A 667 -15.92 19.88 54.78
C LEU A 667 -16.18 18.36 54.53
N LEU A 668 -15.34 17.45 55.01
CA LEU A 668 -15.29 16.78 56.33
C LEU A 668 -16.21 15.52 56.49
N GLN A 669 -15.52 14.41 56.82
CA GLN A 669 -15.83 13.36 57.80
C GLN A 669 -16.79 12.17 57.51
N ASP A 670 -16.16 10.99 57.54
CA ASP A 670 -16.51 9.71 58.18
C ASP A 670 -17.78 9.63 59.06
N GLN A 671 -18.60 8.59 58.84
CA GLN A 671 -18.76 7.44 59.76
C GLN A 671 -19.83 6.44 59.25
N GLY A 672 -19.48 5.14 59.22
CA GLY A 672 -20.25 4.13 59.96
C GLY A 672 -21.17 3.12 59.24
N THR A 673 -20.63 1.90 59.05
CA THR A 673 -21.21 0.58 59.40
C THR A 673 -22.54 0.07 58.78
N LYS A 674 -22.50 -1.08 58.08
CA LYS A 674 -23.10 -2.37 58.53
C LYS A 674 -22.93 -3.53 57.51
N ALA A 675 -22.74 -4.71 58.07
CA ALA A 675 -22.46 -5.99 57.43
C ALA A 675 -23.66 -6.66 56.73
N LYS A 676 -23.37 -7.48 55.70
CA LYS A 676 -23.75 -8.91 55.58
C LYS A 676 -23.18 -9.52 54.29
N LEU A 677 -22.20 -10.41 54.43
CA LEU A 677 -21.69 -11.32 53.40
C LEU A 677 -22.30 -12.70 53.63
N ASN A 678 -22.82 -13.33 52.57
CA ASN A 678 -23.13 -14.76 52.51
C ASN A 678 -22.39 -15.36 51.31
N PHE A 679 -21.63 -16.43 51.56
CA PHE A 679 -21.00 -17.32 50.58
C PHE A 679 -21.99 -18.38 50.07
N PRO A 680 -21.66 -19.12 48.99
CA PRO A 680 -21.16 -20.49 49.21
C PRO A 680 -19.93 -20.91 48.37
N GLU A 681 -19.30 -21.99 48.82
CA GLU A 681 -17.98 -22.54 48.47
C GLU A 681 -17.89 -23.43 47.20
N ARG A 682 -16.67 -23.41 46.61
CA ARG A 682 -15.76 -24.46 46.07
C ARG A 682 -16.23 -25.68 45.26
N VAL A 683 -15.49 -25.94 44.16
CA VAL A 683 -14.74 -27.20 43.89
C VAL A 683 -13.39 -26.89 43.22
N GLN A 684 -12.33 -27.63 43.60
CA GLN A 684 -10.90 -27.48 43.27
C GLN A 684 -10.45 -28.22 41.98
N GLY A 685 -9.29 -27.82 41.45
CA GLY A 685 -8.63 -28.31 40.23
C GLY A 685 -7.63 -29.49 40.40
N PRO A 686 -6.64 -29.66 39.48
CA PRO A 686 -6.40 -30.94 38.78
C PRO A 686 -5.09 -31.67 39.16
N SER A 687 -4.91 -32.90 38.65
CA SER A 687 -3.65 -33.65 38.73
C SER A 687 -3.37 -34.47 37.45
N THR A 688 -2.08 -34.58 37.10
CA THR A 688 -1.53 -35.33 35.95
C THR A 688 -0.53 -36.43 36.38
N THR A 689 -0.44 -37.46 35.51
CA THR A 689 0.70 -38.37 35.18
C THR A 689 1.12 -39.55 36.09
N SER A 690 1.08 -40.79 35.55
CA SER A 690 2.27 -41.62 35.20
C SER A 690 1.92 -43.03 34.67
N TYR A 691 2.89 -43.62 33.96
CA TYR A 691 2.96 -44.84 33.12
C TYR A 691 2.87 -46.22 33.85
N VAL A 692 2.56 -47.31 33.09
CA VAL A 692 3.43 -48.50 32.77
C VAL A 692 2.58 -49.71 32.26
N ALA A 693 3.21 -50.50 31.37
CA ALA A 693 2.74 -51.51 30.41
C ALA A 693 2.46 -52.96 30.88
N SER A 694 1.80 -53.76 30.01
CA SER A 694 2.09 -55.18 29.65
C SER A 694 1.00 -55.68 28.66
N GLN A 695 1.29 -55.98 27.39
CA GLN A 695 1.81 -57.21 26.75
C GLN A 695 0.93 -58.49 26.81
N SER A 696 0.75 -59.09 25.62
CA SER A 696 0.36 -60.47 25.21
C SER A 696 -0.94 -60.51 24.37
N GLY A 697 -1.05 -61.18 23.22
CA GLY A 697 -0.15 -62.04 22.46
C GLY A 697 -0.74 -62.34 21.06
N CYS A 698 0.11 -62.81 20.15
CA CYS A 698 -0.14 -63.13 18.74
C CYS A 698 -1.18 -64.23 18.48
N ASP A 699 -1.78 -64.26 17.28
CA ASP A 699 -1.71 -65.45 16.41
C ASP A 699 -2.16 -65.22 14.95
N HIS A 700 -1.64 -66.10 14.10
CA HIS A 700 -1.49 -66.07 12.65
C HIS A 700 -2.69 -66.64 11.84
N ALA A 701 -2.79 -66.15 10.59
CA ALA A 701 -2.97 -66.91 9.32
C ALA A 701 -4.36 -67.24 8.69
N THR A 702 -4.36 -66.98 7.37
CA THR A 702 -4.92 -67.74 6.22
C THR A 702 -6.41 -67.71 5.82
N ARG A 703 -6.64 -67.09 4.64
CA ARG A 703 -7.10 -67.68 3.35
C ARG A 703 -8.48 -68.38 3.28
N GLY A 704 -9.39 -67.77 2.49
CA GLY A 704 -10.23 -68.49 1.50
C GLY A 704 -11.76 -68.45 1.64
N GLY A 705 -12.44 -67.96 0.58
CA GLY A 705 -13.59 -68.64 -0.05
C GLY A 705 -15.03 -68.18 0.25
N ASN A 706 -15.74 -67.86 -0.85
CA ASN A 706 -17.19 -67.97 -1.12
C ASN A 706 -18.17 -67.02 -0.40
N GLU A 707 -19.36 -66.66 -0.92
CA GLU A 707 -20.04 -66.60 -2.23
C GLU A 707 -21.37 -65.85 -1.95
N LEU A 708 -21.87 -65.11 -2.95
CA LEU A 708 -23.28 -64.82 -3.29
C LEU A 708 -24.37 -64.67 -2.21
N MET A 709 -25.06 -63.51 -2.20
CA MET A 709 -26.53 -63.47 -2.27
C MET A 709 -27.07 -62.12 -2.76
N ASN A 710 -27.89 -62.19 -3.81
CA ASN A 710 -28.74 -61.13 -4.37
C ASN A 710 -30.13 -61.18 -3.72
N SER A 711 -30.77 -60.03 -3.47
CA SER A 711 -32.21 -59.81 -3.72
C SER A 711 -32.64 -58.36 -3.48
N ALA A 712 -33.33 -57.79 -4.47
CA ALA A 712 -34.05 -56.50 -4.46
C ALA A 712 -35.40 -56.57 -3.71
N PRO A 713 -36.12 -55.43 -3.50
CA PRO A 713 -37.32 -55.10 -4.32
C PRO A 713 -37.62 -53.55 -4.39
N PRO A 714 -38.82 -53.04 -4.78
CA PRO A 714 -39.44 -52.99 -6.11
C PRO A 714 -39.94 -51.58 -6.56
N LEU A 715 -40.51 -51.53 -7.78
CA LEU A 715 -41.05 -50.40 -8.56
C LEU A 715 -42.47 -49.91 -8.19
N LEU A 716 -42.82 -48.68 -8.64
CA LEU A 716 -44.19 -48.23 -8.95
C LEU A 716 -44.19 -47.20 -10.12
N GLY A 717 -45.02 -47.47 -11.15
CA GLY A 717 -45.39 -46.54 -12.26
C GLY A 717 -46.52 -45.59 -11.88
N SER A 718 -47.23 -44.81 -12.72
CA SER A 718 -47.40 -44.57 -14.17
C SER A 718 -48.28 -43.29 -14.28
N SER A 719 -48.37 -42.45 -15.32
CA SER A 719 -48.94 -42.70 -16.66
C SER A 719 -49.19 -41.37 -17.44
N THR A 720 -48.99 -41.43 -18.77
CA THR A 720 -49.73 -40.82 -19.93
C THR A 720 -50.02 -39.30 -20.05
N THR A 721 -49.57 -38.68 -21.15
CA THR A 721 -50.39 -38.34 -22.37
C THR A 721 -49.58 -37.65 -23.49
N SER A 722 -49.90 -37.99 -24.75
CA SER A 722 -49.60 -37.36 -26.06
C SER A 722 -50.46 -36.08 -26.27
N THR A 723 -50.22 -35.06 -27.09
CA THR A 723 -49.26 -34.68 -28.17
C THR A 723 -49.56 -33.20 -28.53
N THR A 724 -48.57 -32.38 -28.86
CA THR A 724 -48.67 -31.35 -29.92
C THR A 724 -47.27 -30.89 -30.35
N SER A 725 -47.09 -30.80 -31.66
CA SER A 725 -45.85 -30.60 -32.41
C SER A 725 -45.32 -29.16 -32.41
N TRP A 726 -44.00 -28.99 -32.27
CA TRP A 726 -43.22 -27.79 -32.60
C TRP A 726 -41.89 -28.18 -33.30
N PRO A 727 -41.27 -27.31 -34.11
CA PRO A 727 -40.59 -27.68 -35.35
C PRO A 727 -39.17 -28.25 -35.19
N THR A 728 -38.89 -29.25 -36.03
CA THR A 728 -37.60 -29.89 -36.29
C THR A 728 -36.60 -28.95 -36.98
N ASN A 729 -35.82 -28.17 -36.21
CA ASN A 729 -34.52 -27.68 -36.69
C ASN A 729 -33.52 -27.22 -35.62
N TYR A 730 -33.69 -27.59 -34.35
CA TYR A 730 -32.70 -27.36 -33.30
C TYR A 730 -32.50 -28.65 -32.51
N ASN A 731 -31.73 -29.60 -33.06
CA ASN A 731 -31.23 -30.75 -32.28
C ASN A 731 -30.14 -31.59 -32.99
N GLN A 732 -29.45 -31.06 -34.00
CA GLN A 732 -28.27 -31.76 -34.55
C GLN A 732 -27.02 -31.51 -33.71
N ASP A 733 -26.83 -30.30 -33.19
CA ASP A 733 -25.61 -29.93 -32.45
C ASP A 733 -25.52 -30.62 -31.08
N ILE A 734 -26.66 -30.81 -30.40
CA ILE A 734 -26.72 -31.50 -29.10
C ILE A 734 -26.47 -33.01 -29.27
N LEU A 735 -26.94 -33.62 -30.37
CA LEU A 735 -26.68 -35.03 -30.66
C LEU A 735 -25.21 -35.27 -31.01
N GLN A 736 -24.59 -34.36 -31.77
CA GLN A 736 -23.16 -34.44 -32.10
C GLN A 736 -22.27 -34.22 -30.88
N TYR A 737 -22.65 -33.32 -29.98
CA TYR A 737 -21.94 -33.11 -28.72
C TYR A 737 -22.00 -34.33 -27.80
N ALA A 738 -23.16 -34.99 -27.71
CA ALA A 738 -23.31 -36.23 -26.94
C ALA A 738 -22.52 -37.41 -27.53
N GLN A 739 -22.35 -37.45 -28.86
CA GLN A 739 -21.52 -38.46 -29.54
C GLN A 739 -20.01 -38.23 -29.32
N LEU A 740 -19.57 -36.97 -29.23
CA LEU A 740 -18.19 -36.59 -28.92
C LEU A 740 -17.77 -36.99 -27.50
N LEU A 741 -18.71 -36.95 -26.55
CA LEU A 741 -18.48 -37.36 -25.16
C LEU A 741 -18.47 -38.88 -24.95
N THR A 742 -18.82 -39.67 -25.98
CA THR A 742 -18.94 -41.13 -25.90
C THR A 742 -17.98 -41.88 -26.82
N SER A 743 -17.19 -41.20 -27.67
CA SER A 743 -16.21 -41.84 -28.54
C SER A 743 -14.86 -42.09 -27.85
N ASN A 744 -14.41 -43.34 -27.82
CA ASN A 744 -13.15 -43.77 -27.17
C ASN A 744 -11.97 -43.95 -28.15
N ASN A 745 -11.97 -43.33 -29.33
CA ASN A 745 -10.86 -43.42 -30.29
C ASN A 745 -10.64 -42.11 -31.08
N ASP A 746 -9.37 -41.72 -31.26
CA ASP A 746 -8.95 -40.43 -31.82
C ASP A 746 -9.32 -40.19 -33.30
N VAL A 747 -9.62 -41.26 -34.05
CA VAL A 747 -9.97 -41.16 -35.48
C VAL A 747 -11.35 -40.53 -35.68
N ASP A 748 -12.31 -40.83 -34.80
CA ASP A 748 -13.69 -40.31 -34.89
C ASP A 748 -13.75 -38.82 -34.52
N LEU A 749 -12.87 -38.36 -33.62
CA LEU A 749 -12.79 -36.96 -33.19
C LEU A 749 -12.49 -36.01 -34.37
N SER A 750 -11.66 -36.46 -35.32
CA SER A 750 -11.26 -35.68 -36.50
C SER A 750 -12.39 -35.48 -37.51
N TYR A 751 -13.32 -36.45 -37.60
CA TYR A 751 -14.45 -36.40 -38.52
C TYR A 751 -15.56 -35.46 -38.02
N TYR A 752 -15.89 -35.53 -36.72
CA TYR A 752 -16.91 -34.67 -36.11
C TYR A 752 -16.45 -33.21 -35.92
N THR A 753 -15.15 -32.99 -35.68
CA THR A 753 -14.60 -31.62 -35.63
C THR A 753 -14.60 -30.95 -37.01
N SER A 754 -14.36 -31.70 -38.08
CA SER A 754 -14.35 -31.15 -39.45
C SER A 754 -15.72 -30.63 -39.93
N SER A 755 -16.84 -31.21 -39.48
CA SER A 755 -18.18 -30.74 -39.85
C SER A 755 -18.63 -29.47 -39.12
N LEU A 756 -18.10 -29.23 -37.91
CA LEU A 756 -18.43 -28.06 -37.09
C LEU A 756 -17.73 -26.77 -37.59
N PHE A 757 -16.56 -26.89 -38.21
CA PHE A 757 -15.77 -25.74 -38.68
C PHE A 757 -16.05 -25.34 -40.15
N SER A 758 -16.85 -26.09 -40.90
CA SER A 758 -17.15 -25.81 -42.31
C SER A 758 -18.24 -24.75 -42.57
N SER A 759 -18.89 -24.18 -41.54
CA SER A 759 -20.03 -23.27 -41.69
C SER A 759 -19.75 -21.77 -41.49
N GLN A 760 -18.50 -21.35 -41.27
CA GLN A 760 -18.12 -19.93 -41.28
C GLN A 760 -16.79 -19.68 -41.98
N GLN A 761 -16.84 -19.37 -43.29
CA GLN A 761 -15.73 -18.75 -44.01
C GLN A 761 -16.22 -17.64 -44.95
N LEU A 762 -15.76 -16.42 -44.71
CA LEU A 762 -15.46 -15.38 -45.71
C LEU A 762 -14.09 -14.77 -45.36
N PRO A 763 -13.30 -14.29 -46.34
CA PRO A 763 -11.91 -14.71 -46.46
C PRO A 763 -10.90 -13.67 -45.97
N PHE A 764 -9.89 -14.14 -45.23
CA PHE A 764 -8.60 -13.44 -45.09
C PHE A 764 -7.50 -14.29 -45.72
N SER A 765 -6.96 -13.79 -46.84
CA SER A 765 -5.78 -14.32 -47.51
C SER A 765 -4.51 -13.71 -46.91
N THR A 766 -3.61 -14.58 -46.46
CA THR A 766 -2.22 -14.25 -46.10
C THR A 766 -1.31 -14.33 -47.33
N PRO A 767 -0.23 -13.54 -47.38
CA PRO A 767 0.94 -13.93 -48.16
C PRO A 767 2.20 -14.05 -47.29
N SER A 768 2.90 -15.17 -47.48
CA SER A 768 4.24 -15.46 -47.01
C SER A 768 5.31 -14.69 -47.80
N SER A 769 6.43 -14.44 -47.10
CA SER A 769 7.66 -13.73 -47.45
C SER A 769 8.30 -14.00 -48.83
N SER A 770 8.73 -12.94 -49.52
CA SER A 770 10.16 -12.62 -49.80
C SER A 770 10.37 -11.43 -50.76
N SER A 771 11.47 -10.70 -50.54
CA SER A 771 12.18 -9.71 -51.40
C SER A 771 11.60 -8.30 -51.67
N SER A 772 12.25 -7.33 -51.01
CA SER A 772 12.71 -6.00 -51.49
C SER A 772 11.90 -5.22 -52.55
N SER A 773 11.30 -4.11 -52.13
CA SER A 773 11.45 -2.79 -52.80
C SER A 773 10.79 -1.66 -52.00
N SER A 774 11.49 -0.53 -51.93
CA SER A 774 11.12 0.74 -51.30
C SER A 774 9.82 1.36 -51.82
N LEU A 775 8.97 1.84 -50.90
CA LEU A 775 7.81 2.68 -51.21
C LEU A 775 7.94 4.04 -50.50
N THR A 776 7.67 5.10 -51.26
CA THR A 776 7.88 6.51 -50.92
C THR A 776 6.74 7.12 -50.11
N SER A 777 7.08 8.11 -49.27
CA SER A 777 6.25 8.79 -48.26
C SER A 777 4.94 9.42 -48.75
N GLN A 778 4.68 9.51 -50.06
CA GLN A 778 3.44 10.05 -50.62
C GLN A 778 2.27 9.06 -50.69
N GLN A 779 2.53 7.74 -50.59
CA GLN A 779 1.45 6.73 -50.63
C GLN A 779 0.84 6.41 -49.26
N MET A 780 1.51 6.73 -48.14
CA MET A 780 0.90 6.61 -46.80
C MET A 780 -0.11 7.74 -46.51
N GLN A 781 0.09 8.95 -47.05
CA GLN A 781 -0.82 10.07 -46.82
C GLN A 781 -2.18 9.91 -47.53
N GLN A 782 -2.27 9.16 -48.63
CA GLN A 782 -3.53 8.91 -49.33
C GLN A 782 -4.37 7.74 -48.77
N LEU A 783 -3.78 6.92 -47.90
CA LEU A 783 -4.50 5.83 -47.20
C LEU A 783 -5.09 6.32 -45.87
N GLN A 784 -4.43 7.24 -45.17
CA GLN A 784 -4.99 7.89 -43.96
C GLN A 784 -6.16 8.84 -44.26
N GLN A 785 -6.14 9.54 -45.41
CA GLN A 785 -7.26 10.42 -45.79
C GLN A 785 -8.55 9.69 -46.17
N ARG A 786 -8.48 8.38 -46.51
CA ARG A 786 -9.66 7.59 -46.92
C ARG A 786 -10.37 6.90 -45.74
N GLU A 787 -9.73 6.78 -44.59
CA GLU A 787 -10.35 6.25 -43.36
C GLU A 787 -11.02 7.34 -42.50
N GLU A 788 -10.68 8.63 -42.71
CA GLU A 788 -11.32 9.75 -42.02
C GLU A 788 -12.67 10.19 -42.64
N GLU A 789 -12.91 9.94 -43.94
CA GLU A 789 -14.19 10.30 -44.61
C GLU A 789 -15.35 9.34 -44.30
N HIS A 790 -15.10 8.15 -43.75
CA HIS A 790 -16.15 7.18 -43.39
C HIS A 790 -16.69 7.32 -41.96
N ARG A 791 -16.15 8.24 -41.15
CA ARG A 791 -16.53 8.41 -39.73
C ARG A 791 -17.46 9.60 -39.45
N TYR A 792 -17.76 10.41 -40.47
CA TYR A 792 -18.65 11.56 -40.37
C TYR A 792 -19.84 11.42 -41.31
N HIS A 793 -20.86 10.64 -40.96
CA HIS A 793 -22.25 10.82 -41.44
C HIS A 793 -23.16 9.87 -40.65
N ASN A 794 -23.70 10.36 -39.52
CA ASN A 794 -25.01 9.98 -38.97
C ASN A 794 -25.23 10.68 -37.61
N TYR A 795 -25.71 11.93 -37.64
CA TYR A 795 -26.45 12.53 -36.53
C TYR A 795 -27.57 13.38 -37.13
N TYR A 796 -28.80 12.89 -37.02
CA TYR A 796 -30.04 13.62 -37.29
C TYR A 796 -30.58 14.21 -35.98
N TYR A 797 -30.90 15.50 -36.00
CA TYR A 797 -31.66 16.23 -34.98
C TYR A 797 -33.16 15.89 -35.05
N PRO A 798 -33.90 15.88 -33.92
CA PRO A 798 -35.33 16.14 -33.91
C PRO A 798 -35.61 17.59 -33.49
N ARG A 799 -36.32 18.32 -34.37
CA ARG A 799 -37.16 19.46 -34.00
C ARG A 799 -38.60 18.94 -33.92
N GLU A 800 -39.19 19.00 -32.73
CA GLU A 800 -40.43 19.74 -32.41
C GLU A 800 -40.65 19.75 -30.89
#